data_AF-A0AAW5UQ25-F1
#
_entry.id   AF-A0AAW5UQ25-F1
#
_cell.length_a   1.000
_cell.length_b   1.000
_cell.length_c   1.000
_cell.angle_alpha   90.00
_cell.angle_beta   90.00
_cell.angle_gamma   90.00
#
_symmetry.space_group_name_H-M   'P 1'
#
loop_
_entity.id
_entity.type
_entity.pdbx_description
1 polymer ?
#
loop_
_entity_poly.entity_id
_entity_poly.type
_entity_poly.pdbx_seq_one_letter_code
_entity_poly.pdbx_strand_id
1 'polypeptide(L)'
;MASKKLKELIASLPEYKGIEFRILYHDKQGGYWIYTHKGLDRILFTREKIKPTKYDNDGEEFIRAIFKDKSGHTFIADKNGYVRISDGPDVFYRYLVSDGSLSKTRIPFGANVYSIFEDSKGYIWMGTKPNGLFRLRKAKNGGFIVKSFTNDQKNKYSLNCNSIYCITEDKSGRILLGTYGGGLNIVENPHSDAPRFVTPDNELSKYPAEARKIHDFLYLSNGNLLLGTNGGLFSCNISGKPRNTSFFPNKRIPADKKSLSNDMVTNILRAHDGTIYVATYGGGLNIVESGDILSGSIAFNALTTDNGMVSDVALSLCEDGRGRIWVVSEHSLMEYDPHSKTFSNYTDGFFAEKFSFSEVKPLYSKTTATLLLGTTQGLLTLSTKNTGKSKFKPRIVFDANDTISLSPEEKSLSIGFAAMDYNKNVPIQYAYMLEGVNNDWLYTTDNHINLSNIPAGTFRLKVRSTNGDGVWMDNESYITISRTPYFNERPVAWMMYGGLLIAFVFSVFKVTRYIKQLEKEIKELKLSYEEKMEYIRLRLGDMLDGNGKDSEENAKNSDFIEESDFKQKVEEFMKQNVANPDLDVMLLAREMGMSRSVLYIRMKSTFGCTPNNYVQDYRMGLARHLLTRNKELNVSEVAYRCGFSDPKYFTRCFKKAVGCTPTEQRNMAQKA
;
A
#
# COMPACT_ATOMS: atom_id res chain seq x y z
N MET A 1 50.48 12.83 -4.95
CA MET A 1 50.69 12.91 -6.41
C MET A 1 49.98 11.73 -7.06
N ALA A 2 49.05 11.96 -7.98
CA ALA A 2 48.45 10.89 -8.78
C ALA A 2 49.55 10.20 -9.62
N SER A 3 49.53 8.87 -9.71
CA SER A 3 50.52 8.12 -10.51
C SER A 3 50.46 8.55 -11.97
N LYS A 4 51.61 8.65 -12.65
CA LYS A 4 51.71 8.97 -14.09
C LYS A 4 50.73 8.14 -14.94
N LYS A 5 50.59 6.86 -14.61
CA LYS A 5 49.64 5.90 -15.19
C LYS A 5 48.17 6.33 -15.10
N LEU A 6 47.75 7.03 -14.04
CA LEU A 6 46.37 7.50 -13.88
C LEU A 6 46.09 8.69 -14.81
N LYS A 7 47.06 9.61 -14.94
CA LYS A 7 46.94 10.73 -15.88
C LYS A 7 46.90 10.23 -17.32
N GLU A 8 47.72 9.24 -17.66
CA GLU A 8 47.69 8.58 -18.98
C GLU A 8 46.33 7.91 -19.23
N LEU A 9 45.77 7.22 -18.23
CA LEU A 9 44.44 6.61 -18.32
C LEU A 9 43.34 7.65 -18.55
N ILE A 10 43.31 8.72 -17.77
CA ILE A 10 42.31 9.79 -17.94
C ILE A 10 42.46 10.47 -19.32
N ALA A 11 43.69 10.76 -19.75
CA ALA A 11 43.96 11.35 -21.06
C ALA A 11 43.59 10.43 -22.24
N SER A 12 43.48 9.11 -22.01
CA SER A 12 43.04 8.14 -23.02
C SER A 12 41.54 8.09 -23.22
N LEU A 13 40.75 8.62 -22.28
CA LEU A 13 39.29 8.67 -22.40
C LEU A 13 38.89 9.63 -23.54
N PRO A 14 37.92 9.26 -24.40
CA PRO A 14 37.49 10.09 -25.54
C PRO A 14 37.16 11.53 -25.15
N GLU A 15 36.54 11.73 -23.98
CA GLU A 15 36.08 13.01 -23.46
C GLU A 15 37.21 13.95 -23.03
N TYR A 16 38.38 13.39 -22.68
CA TYR A 16 39.53 14.13 -22.15
C TYR A 16 40.75 14.11 -23.08
N LYS A 17 40.61 13.50 -24.26
CA LYS A 17 41.68 13.44 -25.26
C LYS A 17 42.06 14.83 -25.73
N GLY A 18 43.31 15.23 -25.48
CA GLY A 18 43.84 16.56 -25.84
C GLY A 18 43.36 17.71 -24.95
N ILE A 19 42.66 17.41 -23.84
CA ILE A 19 42.24 18.42 -22.86
C ILE A 19 43.25 18.46 -21.71
N GLU A 20 43.72 19.66 -21.36
CA GLU A 20 44.45 19.83 -20.10
C GLU A 20 43.52 19.70 -18.89
N PHE A 21 43.90 18.85 -17.95
CA PHE A 21 43.16 18.63 -16.71
C PHE A 21 44.09 18.58 -15.50
N ARG A 22 43.55 18.96 -14.34
CA ARG A 22 44.22 18.85 -13.04
C ARG A 22 43.38 17.99 -12.11
N ILE A 23 43.97 16.92 -11.59
CA ILE A 23 43.36 16.12 -10.52
C ILE A 23 43.46 16.93 -9.22
N LEU A 24 42.32 17.33 -8.65
CA LEU A 24 42.24 18.14 -7.43
C LEU A 24 42.22 17.25 -6.19
N TYR A 25 41.39 16.22 -6.19
CA TYR A 25 41.10 15.42 -4.99
C TYR A 25 40.69 14.00 -5.36
N HIS A 26 41.10 13.03 -4.54
CA HIS A 26 40.60 11.66 -4.60
C HIS A 26 39.70 11.44 -3.38
N ASP A 27 38.43 11.17 -3.61
CA ASP A 27 37.44 11.04 -2.54
C ASP A 27 37.45 9.66 -1.88
N LYS A 28 36.78 9.57 -0.72
CA LYS A 28 36.69 8.33 0.07
C LYS A 28 35.87 7.23 -0.62
N GLN A 29 35.19 7.53 -1.73
CA GLN A 29 34.36 6.62 -2.52
C GLN A 29 35.06 6.17 -3.81
N GLY A 30 36.36 6.50 -3.98
CA GLY A 30 37.18 6.09 -5.12
C GLY A 30 37.09 7.01 -6.35
N GLY A 31 36.36 8.11 -6.25
CA GLY A 31 36.20 9.09 -7.32
C GLY A 31 37.35 10.10 -7.37
N TYR A 32 37.79 10.42 -8.59
CA TYR A 32 38.79 11.45 -8.86
C TYR A 32 38.09 12.72 -9.34
N TRP A 33 38.21 13.79 -8.54
CA TRP A 33 37.74 15.11 -8.90
C TRP A 33 38.78 15.79 -9.77
N ILE A 34 38.41 16.07 -11.01
CA ILE A 34 39.26 16.69 -12.01
C ILE A 34 38.70 18.05 -12.40
N TYR A 35 39.60 19.01 -12.54
CA TYR A 35 39.28 20.33 -13.03
C TYR A 35 39.81 20.48 -14.45
N THR A 36 38.94 20.92 -15.35
CA THR A 36 39.24 21.26 -16.74
C THR A 36 38.79 22.67 -17.03
N HIS A 37 39.09 23.19 -18.22
CA HIS A 37 38.53 24.47 -18.68
C HIS A 37 36.99 24.45 -18.80
N LYS A 38 36.35 23.27 -18.83
CA LYS A 38 34.89 23.10 -18.88
C LYS A 38 34.22 23.05 -17.51
N GLY A 39 35.01 22.92 -16.44
CA GLY A 39 34.51 22.85 -15.06
C GLY A 39 35.09 21.69 -14.27
N LEU A 40 34.30 21.24 -13.29
CA LEU A 40 34.68 20.20 -12.34
C LEU A 40 33.94 18.90 -12.69
N ASP A 41 34.69 17.88 -13.08
CA ASP A 41 34.15 16.54 -13.30
C ASP A 41 34.62 15.59 -12.19
N ARG A 42 33.83 14.55 -11.96
CA ARG A 42 34.19 13.45 -11.05
C ARG A 42 34.26 12.17 -11.86
N ILE A 43 35.46 11.63 -12.04
CA ILE A 43 35.69 10.37 -12.74
C ILE A 43 35.72 9.23 -11.73
N LEU A 44 34.91 8.21 -11.97
CA LEU A 44 34.89 7.00 -11.17
C LEU A 44 35.15 5.78 -12.06
N PHE A 45 36.25 5.09 -11.80
CA PHE A 45 36.58 3.83 -12.48
C PHE A 45 35.83 2.69 -11.78
N THR A 46 34.55 2.53 -12.12
CA THR A 46 33.68 1.46 -11.59
C THR A 46 33.60 0.26 -12.52
N ARG A 47 32.90 -0.80 -12.07
CA ARG A 47 32.48 -1.90 -12.93
C ARG A 47 31.80 -1.36 -14.19
N GLU A 48 32.15 -1.89 -15.35
CA GLU A 48 31.37 -1.64 -16.56
C GLU A 48 29.93 -2.10 -16.34
N LYS A 49 28.98 -1.26 -16.74
CA LYS A 49 27.58 -1.65 -16.74
C LYS A 49 27.40 -2.80 -17.72
N ILE A 50 26.65 -3.81 -17.29
CA ILE A 50 26.50 -5.04 -18.05
C ILE A 50 25.35 -4.84 -19.03
N LYS A 51 25.50 -5.32 -20.26
CA LYS A 51 24.46 -5.29 -21.27
C LYS A 51 24.27 -6.65 -21.93
N PRO A 52 23.05 -6.97 -22.39
CA PRO A 52 22.84 -8.10 -23.27
C PRO A 52 23.73 -7.97 -24.50
N THR A 53 24.33 -9.08 -24.90
CA THR A 53 25.06 -9.17 -26.15
C THR A 53 24.12 -9.78 -27.17
N LYS A 54 23.70 -8.95 -28.14
CA LYS A 54 23.12 -9.45 -29.36
C LYS A 54 24.24 -10.03 -30.22
N TYR A 55 23.95 -11.15 -30.86
CA TYR A 55 24.85 -11.66 -31.88
C TYR A 55 24.63 -10.98 -33.23
N ASP A 56 23.45 -10.38 -33.42
CA ASP A 56 23.09 -9.66 -34.64
C ASP A 56 22.56 -8.25 -34.34
N ASN A 57 22.86 -7.30 -35.23
CA ASN A 57 22.42 -5.91 -35.11
C ASN A 57 20.98 -5.71 -35.61
N ASP A 58 20.45 -6.63 -36.43
CA ASP A 58 19.12 -6.52 -37.00
C ASP A 58 18.04 -7.19 -36.13
N GLY A 59 17.23 -6.35 -35.47
CA GLY A 59 15.99 -6.74 -34.80
C GLY A 59 16.09 -7.15 -33.33
N GLU A 60 14.99 -7.70 -32.81
CA GLU A 60 14.91 -8.27 -31.47
C GLU A 60 15.37 -9.72 -31.46
N GLU A 61 16.28 -10.05 -30.55
CA GLU A 61 16.84 -11.39 -30.37
C GLU A 61 16.30 -11.97 -29.05
N PHE A 62 15.06 -12.45 -29.07
CA PHE A 62 14.43 -12.99 -27.86
C PHE A 62 14.91 -14.43 -27.61
N ILE A 63 15.73 -14.64 -26.58
CA ILE A 63 16.24 -15.97 -26.21
C ILE A 63 15.15 -16.82 -25.54
N ARG A 64 14.95 -18.05 -26.05
CA ARG A 64 13.89 -18.99 -25.64
C ARG A 64 14.39 -20.29 -25.04
N ALA A 65 15.63 -20.70 -25.31
CA ALA A 65 16.23 -21.83 -24.62
C ALA A 65 17.75 -21.66 -24.55
N ILE A 66 18.34 -22.07 -23.43
CA ILE A 66 19.78 -22.18 -23.24
C ILE A 66 20.03 -23.56 -22.64
N PHE A 67 20.95 -24.32 -23.22
CA PHE A 67 21.29 -25.65 -22.75
C PHE A 67 22.76 -25.96 -23.00
N LYS A 68 23.40 -26.69 -22.09
CA LYS A 68 24.78 -27.16 -22.29
C LYS A 68 24.79 -28.67 -22.29
N ASP A 69 25.28 -29.25 -23.38
CA ASP A 69 25.41 -30.70 -23.52
C ASP A 69 26.59 -31.25 -22.67
N LYS A 70 26.63 -32.56 -22.50
CA LYS A 70 27.68 -33.29 -21.77
C LYS A 70 29.05 -33.17 -22.44
N SER A 71 29.10 -32.85 -23.73
CA SER A 71 30.34 -32.58 -24.47
C SER A 71 30.85 -31.15 -24.29
N GLY A 72 30.08 -30.27 -23.64
CA GLY A 72 30.43 -28.90 -23.34
C GLY A 72 29.89 -27.86 -24.33
N HIS A 73 29.18 -28.28 -25.38
CA HIS A 73 28.57 -27.39 -26.36
C HIS A 73 27.37 -26.67 -25.76
N THR A 74 27.25 -25.36 -26.02
CA THR A 74 26.11 -24.56 -25.58
C THR A 74 25.15 -24.33 -26.73
N PHE A 75 23.92 -24.79 -26.57
CA PHE A 75 22.78 -24.59 -27.45
C PHE A 75 22.02 -23.35 -27.01
N ILE A 76 21.74 -22.45 -27.94
CA ILE A 76 20.98 -21.22 -27.71
C ILE A 76 19.92 -21.11 -28.79
N ALA A 77 18.65 -21.12 -28.38
CA ALA A 77 17.52 -20.92 -29.28
C ALA A 77 16.84 -19.57 -29.07
N ASP A 78 16.33 -18.97 -30.14
CA ASP A 78 15.59 -17.72 -30.09
C ASP A 78 14.16 -17.83 -30.67
N LYS A 79 13.36 -16.77 -30.47
CA LYS A 79 11.97 -16.65 -30.95
C LYS A 79 11.86 -16.54 -32.48
N ASN A 80 12.97 -16.26 -33.17
CA ASN A 80 13.02 -16.17 -34.63
C ASN A 80 13.32 -17.54 -35.28
N GLY A 81 13.41 -18.60 -34.48
CA GLY A 81 13.58 -19.98 -34.94
C GLY A 81 15.03 -20.36 -35.25
N TYR A 82 16.01 -19.58 -34.78
CA TYR A 82 17.42 -19.98 -34.88
C TYR A 82 17.81 -20.84 -33.68
N VAL A 83 18.60 -21.88 -33.95
CA VAL A 83 19.27 -22.69 -32.93
C VAL A 83 20.77 -22.63 -33.21
N ARG A 84 21.51 -22.01 -32.29
CA ARG A 84 22.95 -21.84 -32.37
C ARG A 84 23.63 -22.80 -31.43
N ILE A 85 24.77 -23.33 -31.87
CA ILE A 85 25.63 -24.21 -31.10
C ILE A 85 27.00 -23.56 -31.04
N SER A 86 27.52 -23.39 -29.83
CA SER A 86 28.88 -22.93 -29.58
C SER A 86 29.71 -23.98 -28.86
N ASP A 87 30.96 -24.11 -29.29
CA ASP A 87 31.95 -25.04 -28.72
C ASP A 87 32.77 -24.40 -27.55
N GLY A 88 32.38 -23.21 -27.08
CA GLY A 88 33.00 -22.54 -25.93
C GLY A 88 32.58 -21.07 -25.75
N PRO A 89 32.88 -20.42 -24.61
CA PRO A 89 32.44 -19.05 -24.31
C PRO A 89 32.93 -17.98 -25.30
N ASP A 90 34.01 -18.26 -26.06
CA ASP A 90 34.62 -17.32 -27.04
C ASP A 90 34.62 -17.86 -28.49
N VAL A 91 33.78 -18.86 -28.82
CA VAL A 91 33.86 -19.59 -30.11
C VAL A 91 32.73 -19.20 -31.07
N PHE A 92 33.05 -19.14 -32.36
CA PHE A 92 32.13 -19.02 -33.48
C PHE A 92 30.92 -19.95 -33.34
N TYR A 93 29.71 -19.38 -33.49
CA TYR A 93 28.48 -20.17 -33.49
C TYR A 93 28.29 -20.87 -34.84
N ARG A 94 27.75 -22.10 -34.78
CA ARG A 94 27.17 -22.79 -35.93
C ARG A 94 25.65 -22.84 -35.76
N TYR A 95 24.92 -22.65 -36.86
CA TYR A 95 23.47 -22.73 -36.91
C TYR A 95 23.02 -24.14 -37.27
N LEU A 96 22.17 -24.72 -36.42
CA LEU A 96 21.54 -26.00 -36.67
C LEU A 96 20.37 -25.81 -37.64
N VAL A 97 20.45 -26.47 -38.79
CA VAL A 97 19.42 -26.44 -39.83
C VAL A 97 18.43 -27.60 -39.62
N SER A 98 17.22 -27.47 -40.18
CA SER A 98 16.14 -28.47 -40.05
C SER A 98 16.51 -29.88 -40.53
N ASP A 99 17.43 -30.00 -41.49
CA ASP A 99 17.97 -31.27 -41.98
C ASP A 99 19.04 -31.88 -41.05
N GLY A 100 19.43 -31.14 -40.00
CA GLY A 100 20.44 -31.52 -39.01
C GLY A 100 21.87 -31.14 -39.38
N SER A 101 22.10 -30.51 -40.53
CA SER A 101 23.39 -29.95 -40.89
C SER A 101 23.73 -28.72 -40.03
N LEU A 102 25.03 -28.43 -39.92
CA LEU A 102 25.55 -27.27 -39.19
C LEU A 102 26.09 -26.25 -40.19
N SER A 103 25.47 -25.08 -40.26
CA SER A 103 25.88 -23.99 -41.13
C SER A 103 26.67 -22.93 -40.37
N LYS A 104 27.65 -22.30 -41.04
CA LYS A 104 28.28 -21.05 -40.55
C LYS A 104 27.44 -19.82 -40.92
N THR A 105 26.58 -19.94 -41.92
CA THR A 105 25.64 -18.89 -42.30
C THR A 105 24.38 -18.98 -41.47
N ARG A 106 23.75 -17.83 -41.26
CA ARG A 106 22.53 -17.69 -40.46
C ARG A 106 21.35 -18.33 -41.19
N ILE A 107 21.02 -19.57 -40.82
CA ILE A 107 19.89 -20.32 -41.37
C ILE A 107 18.97 -20.72 -40.21
N PRO A 108 17.66 -20.44 -40.29
CA PRO A 108 16.72 -20.83 -39.25
C PRO A 108 16.55 -22.36 -39.22
N PHE A 109 16.38 -22.91 -38.02
CA PHE A 109 15.96 -24.30 -37.84
C PHE A 109 14.51 -24.51 -38.30
N GLY A 110 13.71 -23.44 -38.32
CA GLY A 110 12.32 -23.46 -38.80
C GLY A 110 11.28 -23.86 -37.74
N ALA A 111 11.69 -23.93 -36.46
CA ALA A 111 10.78 -24.14 -35.33
C ALA A 111 11.26 -23.33 -34.11
N ASN A 112 10.32 -22.83 -33.31
CA ASN A 112 10.64 -22.11 -32.07
C ASN A 112 10.89 -23.12 -30.95
N VAL A 113 12.15 -23.28 -30.56
CA VAL A 113 12.58 -24.19 -29.51
C VAL A 113 12.47 -23.50 -28.14
N TYR A 114 11.72 -24.11 -27.22
CA TYR A 114 11.49 -23.62 -25.85
C TYR A 114 12.24 -24.44 -24.80
N SER A 115 12.57 -25.70 -25.10
CA SER A 115 13.33 -26.57 -24.20
C SER A 115 14.29 -27.45 -24.97
N ILE A 116 15.47 -27.68 -24.37
CA ILE A 116 16.49 -28.56 -24.92
C ILE A 116 17.01 -29.43 -23.76
N PHE A 117 17.14 -30.73 -24.01
CA PHE A 117 17.59 -31.70 -23.02
C PHE A 117 18.43 -32.79 -23.69
N GLU A 118 19.47 -33.28 -23.03
CA GLU A 118 20.25 -34.43 -23.49
C GLU A 118 20.02 -35.63 -22.57
N ASP A 119 19.59 -36.75 -23.14
CA ASP A 119 19.34 -37.97 -22.39
C ASP A 119 20.62 -38.76 -22.05
N SER A 120 20.47 -39.81 -21.25
CA SER A 120 21.54 -40.70 -20.81
C SER A 120 22.29 -41.38 -21.96
N LYS A 121 21.66 -41.52 -23.14
CA LYS A 121 22.24 -42.13 -24.35
C LYS A 121 22.81 -41.11 -25.34
N GLY A 122 22.80 -39.82 -25.00
CA GLY A 122 23.36 -38.75 -25.81
C GLY A 122 22.48 -38.29 -26.97
N TYR A 123 21.18 -38.61 -26.97
CA TYR A 123 20.24 -37.95 -27.87
C TYR A 123 19.85 -36.61 -27.29
N ILE A 124 19.73 -35.62 -28.17
CA ILE A 124 19.25 -34.28 -27.84
C ILE A 124 17.77 -34.19 -28.21
N TRP A 125 16.97 -33.78 -27.24
CA TRP A 125 15.53 -33.58 -27.38
C TRP A 125 15.25 -32.08 -27.37
N MET A 126 14.56 -31.59 -28.41
CA MET A 126 14.14 -30.20 -28.51
C MET A 126 12.62 -30.10 -28.51
N GLY A 127 12.08 -29.47 -27.48
CA GLY A 127 10.66 -29.15 -27.36
C GLY A 127 10.36 -27.83 -28.05
N THR A 128 9.36 -27.82 -28.92
CA THR A 128 9.01 -26.63 -29.72
C THR A 128 7.57 -26.21 -29.53
N LYS A 129 7.25 -25.03 -30.07
CA LYS A 129 5.88 -24.52 -30.21
C LYS A 129 5.73 -23.78 -31.54
N PRO A 130 4.83 -24.20 -32.45
CA PRO A 130 3.84 -25.27 -32.33
C PRO A 130 4.26 -26.60 -33.00
N ASN A 131 5.56 -26.85 -33.23
CA ASN A 131 6.02 -27.95 -34.11
C ASN A 131 6.25 -29.29 -33.40
N GLY A 132 5.91 -29.44 -32.12
CA GLY A 132 6.06 -30.69 -31.40
C GLY A 132 7.51 -30.96 -30.96
N LEU A 133 7.92 -32.22 -30.99
CA LEU A 133 9.18 -32.69 -30.42
C LEU A 133 10.16 -33.08 -31.53
N PHE A 134 11.39 -32.61 -31.42
CA PHE A 134 12.49 -33.09 -32.25
C PHE A 134 13.47 -33.92 -31.42
N ARG A 135 13.89 -35.05 -31.97
CA ARG A 135 14.95 -35.90 -31.41
C ARG A 135 16.13 -35.91 -32.36
N LEU A 136 17.30 -35.60 -31.82
CA LEU A 136 18.53 -35.43 -32.56
C LEU A 136 19.53 -36.47 -32.09
N ARG A 137 20.13 -37.17 -33.05
CA ARG A 137 21.27 -38.07 -32.80
C ARG A 137 22.49 -37.52 -33.51
N LYS A 138 23.64 -37.47 -32.82
CA LYS A 138 24.91 -37.07 -33.44
C LYS A 138 25.22 -37.96 -34.66
N ALA A 139 25.50 -37.34 -35.80
CA ALA A 139 25.83 -38.00 -37.05
C ALA A 139 27.35 -38.13 -37.21
N LYS A 140 27.82 -39.11 -38.00
CA LYS A 140 29.26 -39.33 -38.22
C LYS A 140 29.97 -38.16 -38.92
N ASN A 141 29.23 -37.37 -39.69
CA ASN A 141 29.72 -36.19 -40.41
C ASN A 141 29.78 -34.91 -39.54
N GLY A 142 29.55 -35.02 -38.22
CA GLY A 142 29.58 -33.89 -37.29
C GLY A 142 28.28 -33.08 -37.19
N GLY A 143 27.25 -33.42 -37.97
CA GLY A 143 25.89 -32.87 -37.83
C GLY A 143 24.99 -33.73 -36.95
N PHE A 144 23.68 -33.63 -37.17
CA PHE A 144 22.66 -34.39 -36.46
C PHE A 144 21.72 -35.10 -37.44
N ILE A 145 21.18 -36.24 -37.02
CA ILE A 145 20.03 -36.87 -37.66
C ILE A 145 18.81 -36.43 -36.87
N VAL A 146 17.93 -35.67 -37.52
CA VAL A 146 16.75 -35.05 -36.92
C VAL A 146 15.52 -35.93 -37.19
N LYS A 147 14.74 -36.21 -36.15
CA LYS A 147 13.43 -36.86 -36.27
C LYS A 147 12.38 -36.06 -35.51
N SER A 148 11.25 -35.78 -36.15
CA SER A 148 10.14 -35.04 -35.56
C SER A 148 9.01 -35.96 -35.11
N PHE A 149 8.32 -35.53 -34.06
CA PHE A 149 7.11 -36.17 -33.53
C PHE A 149 6.07 -35.08 -33.26
N THR A 150 4.85 -35.30 -33.72
CA THR A 150 3.72 -34.36 -33.59
C THR A 150 2.48 -35.09 -33.10
N ASN A 151 1.46 -34.32 -32.73
CA ASN A 151 0.13 -34.84 -32.47
C ASN A 151 -0.48 -35.38 -33.76
N ASP A 152 -0.84 -36.66 -33.73
CA ASP A 152 -1.58 -37.38 -34.76
C ASP A 152 -2.92 -37.84 -34.18
N GLN A 153 -4.01 -37.22 -34.64
CA GLN A 153 -5.37 -37.53 -34.18
C GLN A 153 -5.79 -38.99 -34.45
N LYS A 154 -5.12 -39.69 -35.37
CA LYS A 154 -5.41 -41.10 -35.68
C LYS A 154 -4.65 -42.06 -34.76
N ASN A 155 -3.59 -41.60 -34.12
CA ASN A 155 -2.75 -42.43 -33.24
C ASN A 155 -2.89 -42.01 -31.78
N LYS A 156 -3.67 -42.78 -31.00
CA LYS A 156 -3.86 -42.54 -29.57
C LYS A 156 -2.57 -42.52 -28.73
N TYR A 157 -1.47 -43.08 -29.26
CA TYR A 157 -0.16 -43.11 -28.61
C TYR A 157 0.85 -42.16 -29.27
N SER A 158 0.41 -41.14 -30.02
CA SER A 158 1.23 -39.97 -30.38
C SER A 158 1.23 -38.92 -29.28
N LEU A 159 2.02 -37.84 -29.45
CA LEU A 159 1.87 -36.64 -28.65
C LEU A 159 0.42 -36.17 -28.66
N ASN A 160 -0.07 -35.64 -27.53
CA ASN A 160 -1.40 -35.03 -27.49
C ASN A 160 -1.36 -33.49 -27.62
N CYS A 161 -0.18 -32.88 -27.54
CA CYS A 161 0.00 -31.43 -27.67
C CYS A 161 1.39 -31.13 -28.26
N ASN A 162 1.44 -30.18 -29.20
CA ASN A 162 2.68 -29.77 -29.88
C ASN A 162 3.40 -28.58 -29.23
N SER A 163 2.97 -28.15 -28.03
CA SER A 163 3.60 -27.04 -27.30
C SER A 163 4.37 -27.62 -26.11
N ILE A 164 5.65 -27.91 -26.29
CA ILE A 164 6.49 -28.57 -25.28
C ILE A 164 7.42 -27.54 -24.61
N TYR A 165 7.28 -27.42 -23.29
CA TYR A 165 7.95 -26.38 -22.49
C TYR A 165 9.09 -26.92 -21.61
N CYS A 166 9.06 -28.19 -21.24
CA CYS A 166 10.11 -28.81 -20.43
C CYS A 166 10.27 -30.31 -20.75
N ILE A 167 11.49 -30.82 -20.58
CA ILE A 167 11.90 -32.19 -20.92
C ILE A 167 12.88 -32.71 -19.85
N THR A 168 12.71 -33.95 -19.42
CA THR A 168 13.71 -34.67 -18.62
C THR A 168 13.63 -36.17 -18.88
N GLU A 169 14.52 -36.91 -18.23
CA GLU A 169 14.59 -38.35 -18.25
C GLU A 169 14.40 -38.90 -16.84
N ASP A 170 13.60 -39.96 -16.72
CA ASP A 170 13.45 -40.67 -15.46
C ASP A 170 14.53 -41.76 -15.28
N LYS A 171 14.61 -42.36 -14.10
CA LYS A 171 15.59 -43.43 -13.82
C LYS A 171 15.45 -44.68 -14.69
N SER A 172 14.28 -44.90 -15.30
CA SER A 172 14.05 -46.04 -16.20
C SER A 172 14.45 -45.73 -17.66
N GLY A 173 14.94 -44.52 -17.93
CA GLY A 173 15.29 -44.06 -19.27
C GLY A 173 14.09 -43.68 -20.11
N ARG A 174 12.91 -43.44 -19.51
CA ARG A 174 11.77 -42.83 -20.21
C ARG A 174 11.96 -41.32 -20.25
N ILE A 175 11.52 -40.70 -21.34
CA ILE A 175 11.56 -39.24 -21.47
C ILE A 175 10.21 -38.66 -21.01
N LEU A 176 10.24 -37.67 -20.14
CA LEU A 176 9.06 -36.96 -19.67
C LEU A 176 8.99 -35.60 -20.38
N LEU A 177 7.81 -35.26 -20.90
CA LEU A 177 7.56 -34.01 -21.60
C LEU A 177 6.43 -33.26 -20.92
N GLY A 178 6.69 -32.00 -20.61
CA GLY A 178 5.69 -31.08 -20.07
C GLY A 178 5.15 -30.24 -21.21
N THR A 179 3.84 -30.32 -21.43
CA THR A 179 3.18 -29.57 -22.49
C THR A 179 2.28 -28.48 -21.95
N TYR A 180 2.11 -27.42 -22.74
CA TYR A 180 1.18 -26.34 -22.42
C TYR A 180 -0.19 -26.62 -23.05
N GLY A 181 -1.00 -27.42 -22.34
CA GLY A 181 -2.38 -27.78 -22.72
C GLY A 181 -2.65 -29.28 -22.78
N GLY A 182 -1.63 -30.10 -23.02
CA GLY A 182 -1.73 -31.56 -23.06
C GLY A 182 -1.35 -32.27 -21.76
N GLY A 183 -0.78 -31.56 -20.77
CA GLY A 183 -0.23 -32.15 -19.55
C GLY A 183 1.05 -32.96 -19.77
N LEU A 184 1.29 -33.91 -18.86
CA LEU A 184 2.49 -34.76 -18.86
C LEU A 184 2.40 -35.84 -19.94
N ASN A 185 3.39 -35.89 -20.83
CA ASN A 185 3.56 -36.99 -21.79
C ASN A 185 4.79 -37.82 -21.37
N ILE A 186 4.61 -39.13 -21.22
CA ILE A 186 5.70 -40.08 -20.90
C ILE A 186 6.04 -40.84 -22.20
N VAL A 187 7.28 -40.73 -22.65
CA VAL A 187 7.78 -41.38 -23.85
C VAL A 187 8.40 -42.72 -23.48
N GLU A 188 7.72 -43.79 -23.85
CA GLU A 188 8.21 -45.15 -23.73
C GLU A 188 8.96 -45.56 -25.01
N ASN A 189 10.02 -46.35 -24.83
CA ASN A 189 10.94 -46.72 -25.91
C ASN A 189 11.47 -45.50 -26.69
N PRO A 190 12.05 -44.49 -26.01
CA PRO A 190 12.29 -43.17 -26.60
C PRO A 190 13.28 -43.17 -27.76
N HIS A 191 14.10 -44.21 -27.95
CA HIS A 191 15.03 -44.30 -29.07
C HIS A 191 14.50 -45.13 -30.26
N SER A 192 13.30 -45.70 -30.15
CA SER A 192 12.60 -46.37 -31.25
C SER A 192 12.26 -45.39 -32.37
N ASP A 193 12.05 -45.89 -33.58
CA ASP A 193 11.53 -45.08 -34.68
C ASP A 193 10.06 -44.70 -34.50
N ALA A 194 9.32 -45.45 -33.69
CA ALA A 194 7.95 -45.16 -33.30
C ALA A 194 7.86 -45.24 -31.77
N PRO A 195 8.31 -44.20 -31.04
CA PRO A 195 8.16 -44.15 -29.60
C PRO A 195 6.67 -44.08 -29.23
N ARG A 196 6.32 -44.65 -28.07
CA ARG A 196 4.94 -44.67 -27.56
C ARG A 196 4.77 -43.53 -26.56
N PHE A 197 3.78 -42.66 -26.78
CA PHE A 197 3.48 -41.55 -25.88
C PHE A 197 2.30 -41.90 -24.97
N VAL A 198 2.56 -41.99 -23.68
CA VAL A 198 1.56 -42.15 -22.62
C VAL A 198 1.16 -40.76 -22.11
N THR A 199 -0.12 -40.43 -22.20
CA THR A 199 -0.69 -39.08 -22.03
C THR A 199 -1.96 -39.12 -21.17
N PRO A 200 -2.46 -37.96 -20.70
CA PRO A 200 -3.75 -37.85 -20.02
C PRO A 200 -4.93 -38.37 -20.84
N ASP A 201 -4.81 -38.37 -22.16
CA ASP A 201 -5.89 -38.76 -23.07
C ASP A 201 -5.85 -40.27 -23.41
N ASN A 202 -4.89 -41.01 -22.82
CA ASN A 202 -4.81 -42.47 -22.95
C ASN A 202 -4.74 -43.21 -21.61
N GLU A 203 -3.57 -43.36 -21.02
CA GLU A 203 -3.31 -44.21 -19.85
C GLU A 203 -3.13 -43.43 -18.57
N LEU A 204 -2.84 -42.12 -18.61
CA LEU A 204 -2.84 -41.26 -17.41
C LEU A 204 -4.27 -40.78 -17.09
N SER A 205 -5.23 -41.70 -16.97
CA SER A 205 -6.66 -41.35 -16.89
C SER A 205 -7.08 -40.58 -15.64
N LYS A 206 -6.25 -40.59 -14.58
CA LYS A 206 -6.47 -39.83 -13.32
C LYS A 206 -5.81 -38.45 -13.32
N TYR A 207 -5.34 -37.98 -14.47
CA TYR A 207 -4.62 -36.71 -14.59
C TYR A 207 -5.55 -35.51 -14.31
N PRO A 208 -5.22 -34.60 -13.39
CA PRO A 208 -6.04 -33.42 -13.09
C PRO A 208 -6.15 -32.48 -14.29
N ALA A 209 -7.36 -31.97 -14.57
CA ALA A 209 -7.59 -31.08 -15.71
C ALA A 209 -6.82 -29.76 -15.59
N GLU A 210 -6.67 -29.25 -14.36
CA GLU A 210 -5.97 -27.99 -14.08
C GLU A 210 -4.45 -28.12 -14.19
N ALA A 211 -3.91 -29.34 -14.14
CA ALA A 211 -2.48 -29.61 -14.27
C ALA A 211 -2.00 -29.71 -15.74
N ARG A 212 -2.87 -29.44 -16.72
CA ARG A 212 -2.55 -29.67 -18.15
C ARG A 212 -1.64 -28.62 -18.78
N LYS A 213 -1.47 -27.46 -18.15
CA LYS A 213 -0.57 -26.39 -18.61
C LYS A 213 0.69 -26.41 -17.75
N ILE A 214 1.67 -27.22 -18.15
CA ILE A 214 2.94 -27.38 -17.44
C ILE A 214 3.94 -26.34 -17.97
N HIS A 215 4.63 -25.64 -17.06
CA HIS A 215 5.78 -24.79 -17.37
C HIS A 215 7.09 -25.51 -17.11
N ASP A 216 7.21 -26.15 -15.94
CA ASP A 216 8.42 -26.85 -15.52
C ASP A 216 8.05 -28.07 -14.68
N PHE A 217 8.98 -29.00 -14.51
CA PHE A 217 8.85 -30.06 -13.52
C PHE A 217 10.19 -30.38 -12.86
N LEU A 218 10.12 -30.97 -11.68
CA LEU A 218 11.27 -31.47 -10.95
C LEU A 218 11.08 -32.96 -10.70
N TYR A 219 11.90 -33.77 -11.39
CA TYR A 219 11.98 -35.20 -11.15
C TYR A 219 12.97 -35.50 -10.02
N LEU A 220 12.55 -36.32 -9.07
CA LEU A 220 13.36 -36.76 -7.94
C LEU A 220 13.71 -38.24 -8.09
N SER A 221 14.86 -38.61 -7.54
CA SER A 221 15.46 -39.92 -7.71
C SER A 221 14.62 -41.09 -7.13
N ASN A 222 13.63 -40.82 -6.28
CA ASN A 222 12.71 -41.81 -5.74
C ASN A 222 11.45 -42.04 -6.62
N GLY A 223 11.39 -41.41 -7.80
CA GLY A 223 10.23 -41.49 -8.69
C GLY A 223 9.18 -40.41 -8.45
N ASN A 224 9.38 -39.54 -7.46
CA ASN A 224 8.49 -38.41 -7.22
C ASN A 224 8.72 -37.34 -8.28
N LEU A 225 7.64 -36.74 -8.75
CA LEU A 225 7.62 -35.71 -9.76
C LEU A 225 6.78 -34.55 -9.26
N LEU A 226 7.36 -33.36 -9.25
CA LEU A 226 6.67 -32.10 -8.99
C LEU A 226 6.41 -31.41 -10.32
N LEU A 227 5.17 -30.99 -10.56
CA LEU A 227 4.70 -30.36 -11.78
C LEU A 227 4.33 -28.91 -11.47
N GLY A 228 5.06 -27.96 -12.07
CA GLY A 228 4.75 -26.55 -12.03
C GLY A 228 3.75 -26.21 -13.13
N THR A 229 2.56 -25.77 -12.75
CA THR A 229 1.46 -25.56 -13.69
C THR A 229 0.80 -24.19 -13.48
N ASN A 230 -0.11 -23.80 -14.38
CA ASN A 230 -0.97 -22.64 -14.16
C ASN A 230 -2.00 -22.85 -13.02
N GLY A 231 -2.27 -24.09 -12.62
CA GLY A 231 -3.32 -24.45 -11.65
C GLY A 231 -2.79 -24.83 -10.28
N GLY A 232 -1.54 -24.48 -9.96
CA GLY A 232 -0.83 -24.83 -8.74
C GLY A 232 0.36 -25.76 -8.97
N LEU A 233 0.94 -26.20 -7.86
CA LEU A 233 1.99 -27.22 -7.82
C LEU A 233 1.34 -28.59 -7.62
N PHE A 234 1.57 -29.53 -8.54
CA PHE A 234 1.07 -30.89 -8.39
C PHE A 234 2.22 -31.84 -8.11
N SER A 235 2.03 -32.80 -7.22
CA SER A 235 3.00 -33.87 -6.99
C SER A 235 2.42 -35.24 -7.33
N CYS A 236 3.25 -36.14 -7.82
CA CYS A 236 2.88 -37.52 -8.07
C CYS A 236 4.09 -38.45 -8.01
N ASN A 237 3.86 -39.75 -7.93
CA ASN A 237 4.90 -40.76 -8.10
C ASN A 237 4.69 -41.50 -9.43
N ILE A 238 5.72 -41.54 -10.28
CA ILE A 238 5.66 -42.11 -11.63
C ILE A 238 6.36 -43.47 -11.77
N SER A 239 6.80 -44.08 -10.66
CA SER A 239 7.47 -45.39 -10.68
C SER A 239 6.51 -46.55 -10.95
N GLY A 240 5.23 -46.38 -10.66
CA GLY A 240 4.19 -47.38 -10.90
C GLY A 240 3.64 -47.37 -12.32
N LYS A 241 2.54 -48.13 -12.53
CA LYS A 241 1.79 -48.09 -13.79
C LYS A 241 1.13 -46.70 -13.96
N PRO A 242 1.26 -46.05 -15.13
CA PRO A 242 0.70 -44.71 -15.38
C PRO A 242 -0.78 -44.56 -14.99
N ARG A 243 -1.60 -45.59 -15.24
CA ARG A 243 -3.05 -45.60 -14.91
C ARG A 243 -3.37 -45.50 -13.42
N ASN A 244 -2.43 -45.89 -12.57
CA ASN A 244 -2.59 -45.86 -11.12
C ASN A 244 -1.95 -44.64 -10.47
N THR A 245 -1.29 -43.77 -11.24
CA THR A 245 -0.66 -42.55 -10.74
C THR A 245 -1.70 -41.65 -10.11
N SER A 246 -1.46 -41.28 -8.85
CA SER A 246 -2.28 -40.33 -8.10
C SER A 246 -1.55 -38.98 -8.05
N PHE A 247 -2.32 -37.91 -8.15
CA PHE A 247 -1.83 -36.53 -8.18
C PHE A 247 -2.33 -35.78 -6.96
N PHE A 248 -1.45 -35.06 -6.30
CA PHE A 248 -1.75 -34.28 -5.12
C PHE A 248 -1.62 -32.79 -5.45
N PRO A 249 -2.72 -32.03 -5.42
CA PRO A 249 -2.69 -30.60 -5.74
C PRO A 249 -2.25 -29.78 -4.53
N ASN A 250 -1.37 -28.80 -4.74
CA ASN A 250 -1.04 -27.74 -3.79
C ASN A 250 -1.32 -26.40 -4.47
N LYS A 251 -2.34 -25.70 -3.96
CA LYS A 251 -2.87 -24.44 -4.51
C LYS A 251 -2.79 -23.33 -3.48
N ARG A 252 -2.99 -22.11 -3.92
CA ARG A 252 -3.11 -20.94 -3.05
C ARG A 252 -4.39 -20.99 -2.24
N ILE A 253 -4.25 -20.87 -0.92
CA ILE A 253 -5.34 -20.73 0.03
C ILE A 253 -5.18 -19.37 0.72
N PRO A 254 -6.01 -18.36 0.39
CA PRO A 254 -5.80 -16.99 0.88
C PRO A 254 -5.71 -16.84 2.40
N ALA A 255 -6.39 -17.71 3.16
CA ALA A 255 -6.39 -17.71 4.62
C ALA A 255 -5.17 -18.42 5.24
N ASP A 256 -4.44 -19.21 4.46
CA ASP A 256 -3.30 -20.01 4.93
C ASP A 256 -1.99 -19.48 4.34
N LYS A 257 -1.19 -18.83 5.18
CA LYS A 257 0.14 -18.30 4.81
C LYS A 257 1.15 -19.40 4.49
N LYS A 258 0.88 -20.65 4.87
CA LYS A 258 1.72 -21.82 4.54
C LYS A 258 1.30 -22.52 3.27
N SER A 259 0.21 -22.09 2.63
CA SER A 259 -0.13 -22.56 1.29
C SER A 259 0.74 -21.89 0.23
N LEU A 260 0.66 -22.39 -1.01
CA LEU A 260 1.37 -21.79 -2.13
C LEU A 260 0.97 -20.32 -2.30
N SER A 261 1.92 -19.41 -2.50
CA SER A 261 1.59 -17.97 -2.57
C SER A 261 0.78 -17.57 -3.82
N ASN A 262 0.93 -18.31 -4.93
CA ASN A 262 0.23 -18.10 -6.19
C ASN A 262 0.17 -19.40 -7.02
N ASP A 263 -0.95 -19.66 -7.70
CA ASP A 263 -1.18 -20.90 -8.46
C ASP A 263 -0.34 -21.01 -9.74
N MET A 264 0.12 -19.90 -10.32
CA MET A 264 0.91 -19.93 -11.54
C MET A 264 2.38 -20.22 -11.22
N VAL A 265 2.72 -21.50 -11.17
CA VAL A 265 4.09 -21.99 -10.93
C VAL A 265 4.88 -21.98 -12.23
N THR A 266 5.95 -21.17 -12.27
CA THR A 266 6.76 -20.91 -13.47
C THR A 266 8.01 -21.78 -13.54
N ASN A 267 8.66 -22.03 -12.39
CA ASN A 267 9.89 -22.80 -12.33
C ASN A 267 10.04 -23.53 -11.00
N ILE A 268 10.70 -24.70 -11.02
CA ILE A 268 11.02 -25.47 -9.81
C ILE A 268 12.51 -25.79 -9.79
N LEU A 269 13.16 -25.47 -8.67
CA LEU A 269 14.58 -25.71 -8.45
C LEU A 269 14.78 -26.53 -7.18
N ARG A 270 15.51 -27.65 -7.29
CA ARG A 270 16.11 -28.31 -6.14
C ARG A 270 17.55 -27.84 -6.00
N ALA A 271 17.85 -27.20 -4.88
CA ALA A 271 19.20 -26.76 -4.57
C ALA A 271 20.11 -27.93 -4.14
N HIS A 272 21.42 -27.72 -4.10
CA HIS A 272 22.41 -28.75 -3.75
C HIS A 272 22.23 -29.26 -2.30
N ASP A 273 21.73 -28.41 -1.39
CA ASP A 273 21.39 -28.78 -0.01
C ASP A 273 20.12 -29.64 0.10
N GLY A 274 19.40 -29.84 -1.01
CA GLY A 274 18.16 -30.60 -1.08
C GLY A 274 16.89 -29.74 -0.95
N THR A 275 17.00 -28.47 -0.58
CA THR A 275 15.88 -27.53 -0.46
C THR A 275 15.21 -27.33 -1.80
N ILE A 276 13.87 -27.32 -1.83
CA ILE A 276 13.09 -27.10 -3.04
C ILE A 276 12.53 -25.68 -3.03
N TYR A 277 12.83 -24.95 -4.08
CA TYR A 277 12.36 -23.61 -4.36
C TYR A 277 11.38 -23.64 -5.52
N VAL A 278 10.26 -22.94 -5.37
CA VAL A 278 9.16 -22.88 -6.33
C VAL A 278 8.92 -21.41 -6.68
N ALA A 279 9.23 -21.04 -7.92
CA ALA A 279 8.95 -19.71 -8.45
C ALA A 279 7.51 -19.60 -8.90
N THR A 280 6.89 -18.45 -8.63
CA THR A 280 5.51 -18.18 -9.03
C THR A 280 5.38 -16.83 -9.72
N TYR A 281 4.44 -16.73 -10.66
CA TYR A 281 4.12 -15.49 -11.34
C TYR A 281 3.21 -14.63 -10.47
N GLY A 282 3.79 -13.70 -9.69
CA GLY A 282 3.06 -12.76 -8.84
C GLY A 282 2.85 -13.24 -7.39
N GLY A 283 3.58 -14.27 -6.95
CA GLY A 283 3.62 -14.72 -5.55
C GLY A 283 5.04 -14.85 -4.99
N GLY A 284 6.05 -14.43 -5.73
CA GLY A 284 7.45 -14.50 -5.34
C GLY A 284 8.02 -15.92 -5.36
N LEU A 285 8.94 -16.17 -4.42
CA LEU A 285 9.69 -17.42 -4.27
C LEU A 285 9.17 -18.22 -3.08
N ASN A 286 8.66 -19.42 -3.30
CA ASN A 286 8.16 -20.30 -2.25
C ASN A 286 9.22 -21.35 -1.89
N ILE A 287 9.56 -21.47 -0.62
CA ILE A 287 10.45 -22.51 -0.09
C ILE A 287 9.60 -23.64 0.47
N VAL A 288 9.84 -24.87 0.03
CA VAL A 288 9.14 -26.06 0.56
C VAL A 288 9.67 -26.39 1.96
N GLU A 289 8.80 -26.38 2.96
CA GLU A 289 9.12 -26.72 4.36
C GLU A 289 8.78 -28.17 4.72
N SER A 290 7.85 -28.80 3.98
CA SER A 290 7.43 -30.18 4.25
C SER A 290 8.47 -31.20 3.80
N GLY A 291 8.75 -32.19 4.65
CA GLY A 291 9.56 -33.35 4.27
C GLY A 291 8.82 -34.33 3.35
N ASP A 292 7.48 -34.41 3.47
CA ASP A 292 6.66 -35.18 2.52
C ASP A 292 6.15 -34.27 1.39
N ILE A 293 6.60 -34.59 0.19
CA ILE A 293 6.27 -33.89 -1.05
C ILE A 293 5.13 -34.57 -1.81
N LEU A 294 4.70 -35.78 -1.44
CA LEU A 294 3.56 -36.47 -2.05
C LEU A 294 2.27 -36.19 -1.26
N SER A 295 2.03 -34.91 -0.98
CA SER A 295 0.88 -34.45 -0.21
C SER A 295 0.18 -33.30 -0.92
N GLY A 296 -1.13 -33.16 -0.66
CA GLY A 296 -1.92 -31.98 -1.07
C GLY A 296 -1.88 -30.85 -0.04
N SER A 297 -1.02 -30.95 0.97
CA SER A 297 -0.85 -29.99 2.05
C SER A 297 0.63 -29.70 2.32
N ILE A 298 1.44 -29.55 1.27
CA ILE A 298 2.82 -29.12 1.39
C ILE A 298 2.83 -27.72 2.02
N ALA A 299 3.61 -27.56 3.09
CA ALA A 299 3.85 -26.26 3.70
C ALA A 299 4.92 -25.48 2.92
N PHE A 300 4.66 -24.21 2.67
CA PHE A 300 5.53 -23.28 1.99
C PHE A 300 5.85 -22.07 2.87
N ASN A 301 7.07 -21.58 2.76
CA ASN A 301 7.45 -20.25 3.22
C ASN A 301 7.65 -19.35 1.99
N ALA A 302 6.73 -18.40 1.78
CA ALA A 302 6.78 -17.48 0.65
C ALA A 302 7.68 -16.27 0.97
N LEU A 303 8.62 -16.00 0.08
CA LEU A 303 9.42 -14.79 0.06
C LEU A 303 8.86 -13.87 -1.03
N THR A 304 8.53 -12.64 -0.65
CA THR A 304 7.93 -11.62 -1.52
C THR A 304 8.68 -10.29 -1.41
N THR A 305 8.12 -9.24 -1.99
CA THR A 305 8.52 -7.85 -1.81
C THR A 305 8.63 -7.44 -0.34
N ASP A 306 7.75 -7.97 0.52
CA ASP A 306 7.82 -7.77 1.99
C ASP A 306 9.10 -8.35 2.62
N ASN A 307 9.73 -9.32 1.96
CA ASN A 307 10.98 -9.96 2.39
C ASN A 307 12.22 -9.41 1.67
N GLY A 308 12.07 -8.34 0.88
CA GLY A 308 13.18 -7.67 0.20
C GLY A 308 13.36 -8.04 -1.27
N MET A 309 12.44 -8.78 -1.89
CA MET A 309 12.39 -8.91 -3.35
C MET A 309 11.99 -7.57 -3.99
N VAL A 310 12.42 -7.32 -5.23
CA VAL A 310 11.98 -6.13 -5.99
C VAL A 310 10.63 -6.37 -6.66
N SER A 311 10.33 -7.61 -6.99
CA SER A 311 9.15 -8.00 -7.75
C SER A 311 8.69 -9.37 -7.30
N ASP A 312 7.38 -9.55 -7.14
CA ASP A 312 6.77 -10.85 -6.83
C ASP A 312 6.60 -11.73 -8.08
N VAL A 313 7.03 -11.27 -9.25
CA VAL A 313 7.05 -12.07 -10.48
C VAL A 313 8.38 -12.80 -10.59
N ALA A 314 8.41 -14.07 -10.17
CA ALA A 314 9.55 -14.95 -10.37
C ALA A 314 9.33 -15.80 -11.63
N LEU A 315 10.21 -15.68 -12.62
CA LEU A 315 10.12 -16.37 -13.91
C LEU A 315 10.92 -17.67 -13.92
N SER A 316 12.19 -17.61 -13.48
CA SER A 316 13.09 -18.76 -13.50
C SER A 316 14.13 -18.69 -12.38
N LEU A 317 14.68 -19.85 -12.02
CA LEU A 317 15.60 -20.00 -10.90
C LEU A 317 16.90 -20.71 -11.32
N CYS A 318 18.00 -20.33 -10.71
CA CYS A 318 19.27 -21.06 -10.80
C CYS A 318 20.04 -20.94 -9.49
N GLU A 319 20.74 -21.99 -9.09
CA GLU A 319 21.69 -21.92 -7.98
C GLU A 319 23.11 -21.72 -8.52
N ASP A 320 23.90 -20.88 -7.86
CA ASP A 320 25.32 -20.71 -8.18
C ASP A 320 26.23 -21.64 -7.37
N GLY A 321 27.54 -21.57 -7.62
CA GLY A 321 28.53 -22.41 -6.95
C GLY A 321 28.75 -22.09 -5.46
N ARG A 322 28.13 -21.03 -4.94
CA ARG A 322 28.16 -20.63 -3.52
C ARG A 322 26.89 -21.03 -2.77
N GLY A 323 25.94 -21.69 -3.43
CA GLY A 323 24.64 -22.03 -2.85
C GLY A 323 23.65 -20.87 -2.82
N ARG A 324 23.91 -19.80 -3.59
CA ARG A 324 22.98 -18.66 -3.68
C ARG A 324 21.97 -18.90 -4.78
N ILE A 325 20.73 -18.49 -4.52
CA ILE A 325 19.62 -18.70 -5.42
C ILE A 325 19.39 -17.43 -6.23
N TRP A 326 19.63 -17.51 -7.52
CA TRP A 326 19.35 -16.46 -8.48
C TRP A 326 17.92 -16.59 -8.97
N VAL A 327 17.14 -15.53 -8.74
CA VAL A 327 15.74 -15.39 -9.13
C VAL A 327 15.65 -14.38 -10.25
N VAL A 328 15.18 -14.83 -11.41
CA VAL A 328 14.96 -13.97 -12.57
C VAL A 328 13.52 -13.46 -12.53
N SER A 329 13.37 -12.13 -12.62
CA SER A 329 12.10 -11.42 -12.81
C SER A 329 12.15 -10.67 -14.14
N GLU A 330 11.03 -10.14 -14.63
CA GLU A 330 10.94 -9.54 -15.96
C GLU A 330 11.92 -8.37 -16.17
N HIS A 331 12.09 -7.51 -15.16
CA HIS A 331 12.97 -6.32 -15.23
C HIS A 331 14.02 -6.28 -14.12
N SER A 332 14.20 -7.37 -13.39
CA SER A 332 15.14 -7.43 -12.29
C SER A 332 15.74 -8.82 -12.14
N LEU A 333 16.99 -8.84 -11.68
CA LEU A 333 17.67 -10.06 -11.26
C LEU A 333 17.88 -9.96 -9.76
N MET A 334 17.50 -10.99 -9.02
CA MET A 334 17.60 -11.00 -7.56
C MET A 334 18.44 -12.18 -7.13
N GLU A 335 19.29 -11.99 -6.15
CA GLU A 335 20.15 -13.02 -5.58
C GLU A 335 19.77 -13.21 -4.12
N TYR A 336 19.24 -14.38 -3.81
CA TYR A 336 18.86 -14.77 -2.46
C TYR A 336 19.99 -15.55 -1.80
N ASP A 337 20.36 -15.14 -0.60
CA ASP A 337 21.28 -15.86 0.27
C ASP A 337 20.47 -16.67 1.31
N PRO A 338 20.42 -18.01 1.20
CA PRO A 338 19.65 -18.83 2.14
C PRO A 338 20.18 -18.79 3.58
N HIS A 339 21.47 -18.47 3.78
CA HIS A 339 22.08 -18.45 5.10
C HIS A 339 21.72 -17.19 5.87
N SER A 340 21.90 -16.01 5.25
CA SER A 340 21.53 -14.73 5.86
C SER A 340 20.05 -14.37 5.68
N LYS A 341 19.32 -15.10 4.82
CA LYS A 341 17.93 -14.84 4.43
C LYS A 341 17.72 -13.43 3.85
N THR A 342 18.68 -12.94 3.08
CA THR A 342 18.65 -11.59 2.51
C THR A 342 18.72 -11.62 0.98
N PHE A 343 18.12 -10.62 0.35
CA PHE A 343 18.20 -10.41 -1.10
C PHE A 343 19.22 -9.33 -1.48
N SER A 344 19.99 -9.62 -2.52
CA SER A 344 20.77 -8.63 -3.28
C SER A 344 20.12 -8.43 -4.65
N ASN A 345 19.62 -7.22 -4.89
CA ASN A 345 18.80 -6.92 -6.06
C ASN A 345 19.55 -6.15 -7.14
N TYR A 346 19.40 -6.55 -8.39
CA TYR A 346 20.03 -5.94 -9.57
C TYR A 346 18.94 -5.46 -10.53
N THR A 347 18.81 -4.14 -10.65
CA THR A 347 17.73 -3.43 -11.37
C THR A 347 18.30 -2.40 -12.35
N ASP A 348 17.46 -1.48 -12.82
CA ASP A 348 17.85 -0.25 -13.51
C ASP A 348 19.01 0.45 -12.76
N GLY A 349 20.12 0.68 -13.47
CA GLY A 349 21.37 1.22 -12.91
C GLY A 349 22.53 0.22 -12.89
N PHE A 350 22.24 -1.07 -12.71
CA PHE A 350 23.23 -2.15 -12.85
C PHE A 350 23.49 -2.49 -14.32
N PHE A 351 22.45 -2.37 -15.14
CA PHE A 351 22.49 -2.61 -16.58
C PHE A 351 22.73 -1.33 -17.38
N ALA A 352 23.37 -1.45 -18.54
CA ALA A 352 23.67 -0.30 -19.40
C ALA A 352 22.44 0.19 -20.19
N GLU A 353 21.51 -0.72 -20.49
CA GLU A 353 20.36 -0.50 -21.37
C GLU A 353 19.11 -1.15 -20.77
N LYS A 354 17.92 -0.69 -21.20
CA LYS A 354 16.64 -1.30 -20.78
C LYS A 354 16.33 -2.52 -21.64
N PHE A 355 16.02 -3.64 -21.00
CA PHE A 355 15.57 -4.88 -21.64
C PHE A 355 14.67 -5.66 -20.67
N SER A 356 14.05 -6.74 -21.14
CA SER A 356 13.37 -7.69 -20.26
C SER A 356 14.08 -9.04 -20.27
N PHE A 357 14.12 -9.70 -19.12
CA PHE A 357 14.55 -11.09 -19.04
C PHE A 357 13.49 -12.01 -19.64
N SER A 358 13.95 -13.11 -20.24
CA SER A 358 13.06 -14.18 -20.66
C SER A 358 12.86 -15.21 -19.54
N GLU A 359 11.82 -16.04 -19.69
CA GLU A 359 11.49 -17.15 -18.78
C GLU A 359 12.51 -18.31 -18.80
N VAL A 360 13.61 -18.16 -19.53
CA VAL A 360 14.61 -19.21 -19.73
C VAL A 360 15.34 -19.50 -18.43
N LYS A 361 15.53 -20.79 -18.13
CA LYS A 361 16.33 -21.23 -16.99
C LYS A 361 17.79 -20.77 -17.17
N PRO A 362 18.36 -20.00 -16.24
CA PRO A 362 19.74 -19.55 -16.35
C PRO A 362 20.69 -20.73 -16.35
N LEU A 363 21.77 -20.61 -17.11
CA LEU A 363 22.85 -21.60 -17.12
C LEU A 363 24.03 -21.07 -16.31
N TYR A 364 24.33 -21.73 -15.19
CA TYR A 364 25.51 -21.42 -14.39
C TYR A 364 26.72 -22.25 -14.81
N SER A 365 27.83 -21.57 -15.12
CA SER A 365 29.12 -22.19 -15.41
C SER A 365 30.00 -22.17 -14.16
N LYS A 366 30.22 -23.35 -13.56
CA LYS A 366 31.08 -23.51 -12.38
C LYS A 366 32.54 -23.12 -12.64
N THR A 367 33.06 -23.34 -13.85
CA THR A 367 34.46 -23.08 -14.20
C THR A 367 34.79 -21.59 -14.25
N THR A 368 33.89 -20.79 -14.83
CA THR A 368 34.04 -19.34 -15.00
C THR A 368 33.34 -18.53 -13.91
N ALA A 369 32.50 -19.18 -13.10
CA ALA A 369 31.59 -18.55 -12.14
C ALA A 369 30.65 -17.52 -12.80
N THR A 370 30.20 -17.81 -14.04
CA THR A 370 29.34 -16.94 -14.84
C THR A 370 27.93 -17.53 -15.00
N LEU A 371 26.94 -16.65 -15.01
CA LEU A 371 25.56 -16.95 -15.38
C LEU A 371 25.32 -16.52 -16.82
N LEU A 372 24.65 -17.37 -17.58
CA LEU A 372 24.10 -17.05 -18.89
C LEU A 372 22.58 -16.92 -18.75
N LEU A 373 22.08 -15.73 -19.08
CA LEU A 373 20.69 -15.32 -18.88
C LEU A 373 20.07 -14.97 -20.24
N GLY A 374 18.86 -15.44 -20.49
CA GLY A 374 18.10 -15.08 -21.69
C GLY A 374 17.39 -13.73 -21.52
N THR A 375 17.38 -12.92 -22.58
CA THR A 375 16.68 -11.62 -22.60
C THR A 375 15.90 -11.43 -23.90
N THR A 376 15.15 -10.33 -23.99
CA THR A 376 14.53 -9.86 -25.24
C THR A 376 15.54 -9.30 -26.25
N GLN A 377 16.78 -9.08 -25.83
CA GLN A 377 17.86 -8.46 -26.61
C GLN A 377 19.13 -9.32 -26.64
N GLY A 378 18.98 -10.63 -26.71
CA GLY A 378 20.09 -11.57 -26.80
C GLY A 378 20.49 -12.15 -25.45
N LEU A 379 21.75 -12.57 -25.35
CA LEU A 379 22.27 -13.27 -24.18
C LEU A 379 22.93 -12.28 -23.22
N LEU A 380 22.59 -12.34 -21.94
CA LEU A 380 23.27 -11.58 -20.90
C LEU A 380 24.23 -12.51 -20.14
N THR A 381 25.52 -12.17 -20.15
CA THR A 381 26.55 -12.89 -19.39
C THR A 381 26.89 -12.11 -18.13
N LEU A 382 26.72 -12.74 -16.96
CA LEU A 382 26.98 -12.13 -15.67
C LEU A 382 28.04 -12.92 -14.90
N SER A 383 29.18 -12.31 -14.60
CA SER A 383 30.15 -12.89 -13.66
C SER A 383 29.69 -12.68 -12.24
N THR A 384 29.46 -13.77 -11.50
CA THR A 384 29.05 -13.71 -10.09
C THR A 384 30.14 -13.11 -9.19
N LYS A 385 31.39 -12.98 -9.65
CA LYS A 385 32.46 -12.31 -8.90
C LYS A 385 32.31 -10.78 -8.88
N ASN A 386 31.63 -10.21 -9.89
CA ASN A 386 31.50 -8.76 -10.07
C ASN A 386 30.16 -8.22 -9.56
N THR A 387 29.39 -9.03 -8.82
CA THR A 387 28.05 -8.69 -8.33
C THR A 387 28.07 -8.04 -6.94
N GLY A 388 29.26 -7.87 -6.35
CA GLY A 388 29.42 -7.20 -5.06
C GLY A 388 28.87 -5.77 -5.10
N LYS A 389 28.00 -5.45 -4.14
CA LYS A 389 27.54 -4.08 -3.89
C LYS A 389 28.46 -3.37 -2.90
N SER A 390 28.53 -2.05 -3.02
CA SER A 390 29.23 -1.19 -2.09
C SER A 390 28.70 -1.39 -0.67
N LYS A 391 29.61 -1.37 0.32
CA LYS A 391 29.29 -1.32 1.75
C LYS A 391 29.47 0.09 2.32
N PHE A 392 29.62 1.09 1.45
CA PHE A 392 29.79 2.47 1.87
C PHE A 392 28.55 2.93 2.65
N LYS A 393 28.76 3.45 3.86
CA LYS A 393 27.73 4.04 4.71
C LYS A 393 27.74 5.56 4.48
N PRO A 394 26.81 6.13 3.69
CA PRO A 394 26.81 7.56 3.44
C PRO A 394 26.36 8.32 4.69
N ARG A 395 27.03 9.44 4.98
CA ARG A 395 26.59 10.36 6.04
C ARG A 395 25.36 11.13 5.55
N ILE A 396 24.31 11.19 6.35
CA ILE A 396 23.12 12.01 6.09
C ILE A 396 23.34 13.40 6.69
N VAL A 397 23.13 14.43 5.87
CA VAL A 397 23.26 15.85 6.26
C VAL A 397 21.91 16.53 6.04
N PHE A 398 21.48 17.33 7.03
CA PHE A 398 20.25 18.12 6.97
C PHE A 398 20.56 19.54 6.48
N ASP A 399 19.59 20.19 5.85
CA ASP A 399 19.67 21.61 5.46
C ASP A 399 19.31 22.57 6.61
N ALA A 400 19.24 22.06 7.83
CA ALA A 400 18.90 22.79 9.04
C ALA A 400 19.91 22.51 10.17
N ASN A 401 19.87 23.34 11.21
CA ASN A 401 20.63 23.12 12.44
C ASN A 401 20.16 21.87 13.18
N ASP A 402 21.02 21.34 14.07
CA ASP A 402 20.73 20.14 14.88
C ASP A 402 19.44 20.26 15.73
N THR A 403 19.03 21.49 16.05
CA THR A 403 17.78 21.78 16.77
C THR A 403 16.99 22.88 16.05
N ILE A 404 15.73 22.58 15.74
CA ILE A 404 14.76 23.51 15.16
C ILE A 404 13.73 23.86 16.23
N SER A 405 13.64 25.14 16.57
CA SER A 405 12.68 25.66 17.53
C SER A 405 11.52 26.35 16.79
N LEU A 406 10.31 25.83 16.97
CA LEU A 406 9.09 26.35 16.35
C LEU A 406 8.24 27.11 17.36
N SER A 407 7.65 28.22 16.91
CA SER A 407 6.60 28.95 17.61
C SER A 407 5.29 28.14 17.66
N PRO A 408 4.32 28.51 18.51
CA PRO A 408 3.07 27.76 18.62
C PRO A 408 2.24 27.75 17.32
N GLU A 409 2.37 28.78 16.48
CA GLU A 409 1.63 28.93 15.22
C GLU A 409 2.22 28.08 14.08
N GLU A 410 3.52 27.80 14.14
CA GLU A 410 4.26 27.02 13.15
C GLU A 410 4.01 25.52 13.34
N LYS A 411 2.94 25.04 12.70
CA LYS A 411 2.54 23.62 12.73
C LYS A 411 3.03 22.80 11.54
N SER A 412 3.66 23.44 10.56
CA SER A 412 4.21 22.80 9.37
C SER A 412 5.69 23.11 9.22
N LEU A 413 6.48 22.12 8.83
CA LEU A 413 7.91 22.25 8.66
C LEU A 413 8.38 21.46 7.43
N SER A 414 9.19 22.12 6.61
CA SER A 414 9.85 21.57 5.43
C SER A 414 11.32 21.33 5.79
N ILE A 415 11.83 20.11 5.61
CA ILE A 415 13.23 19.78 5.91
C ILE A 415 13.84 19.05 4.73
N GLY A 416 14.97 19.57 4.24
CA GLY A 416 15.83 18.90 3.29
C GLY A 416 16.90 18.06 3.99
N PHE A 417 17.24 16.95 3.38
CA PHE A 417 18.37 16.13 3.79
C PHE A 417 19.02 15.48 2.57
N ALA A 418 20.28 15.07 2.70
CA ALA A 418 20.97 14.36 1.65
C ALA A 418 21.92 13.31 2.23
N ALA A 419 21.84 12.09 1.73
CA ALA A 419 22.89 11.10 1.94
C ALA A 419 24.07 11.40 1.02
N MET A 420 25.26 11.56 1.60
CA MET A 420 26.48 11.92 0.90
C MET A 420 27.12 10.69 0.20
N ASP A 421 26.35 10.05 -0.68
CA ASP A 421 26.83 9.05 -1.64
C ASP A 421 26.84 9.66 -3.04
N TYR A 422 28.02 9.73 -3.64
CA TYR A 422 28.21 10.29 -4.96
C TYR A 422 28.20 9.20 -6.04
N ASN A 423 28.29 7.92 -5.66
CA ASN A 423 28.26 6.78 -6.56
C ASN A 423 26.81 6.36 -6.84
N LYS A 424 26.01 7.26 -7.44
CA LYS A 424 24.57 7.09 -7.69
C LYS A 424 24.29 6.11 -8.85
N ASN A 425 24.51 4.81 -8.64
CA ASN A 425 24.10 3.78 -9.59
C ASN A 425 22.57 3.66 -9.64
N VAL A 426 21.92 3.83 -8.49
CA VAL A 426 20.47 3.81 -8.29
C VAL A 426 20.06 5.08 -7.51
N PRO A 427 18.85 5.64 -7.72
CA PRO A 427 18.33 6.71 -6.86
C PRO A 427 18.39 6.30 -5.38
N ILE A 428 18.91 7.19 -4.53
CA ILE A 428 18.97 6.94 -3.10
C ILE A 428 17.55 6.98 -2.53
N GLN A 429 17.17 5.93 -1.80
CA GLN A 429 15.93 5.89 -1.05
C GLN A 429 16.19 6.30 0.40
N TYR A 430 15.21 6.98 0.99
CA TYR A 430 15.22 7.45 2.36
C TYR A 430 14.05 6.87 3.13
N ALA A 431 14.28 6.62 4.41
CA ALA A 431 13.22 6.30 5.36
C ALA A 431 13.30 7.29 6.52
N TYR A 432 12.17 7.84 6.93
CA TYR A 432 12.08 8.81 8.00
C TYR A 432 10.97 8.48 9.00
N MET A 433 11.16 8.92 10.24
CA MET A 433 10.23 8.71 11.34
C MET A 433 10.37 9.84 12.36
N LEU A 434 9.25 10.33 12.90
CA LEU A 434 9.19 11.31 13.97
C LEU A 434 8.95 10.58 15.30
N GLU A 435 10.04 10.31 16.01
CA GLU A 435 10.02 9.59 17.28
C GLU A 435 9.11 10.31 18.29
N GLY A 436 8.13 9.56 18.83
CA GLY A 436 7.11 10.07 19.74
C GLY A 436 5.78 10.45 19.08
N VAL A 437 5.69 10.45 17.75
CA VAL A 437 4.44 10.66 16.99
C VAL A 437 4.06 9.42 16.18
N ASN A 438 5.01 8.83 15.46
CA ASN A 438 4.82 7.59 14.72
C ASN A 438 5.90 6.56 15.07
N ASN A 439 5.54 5.28 15.03
CA ASN A 439 6.45 4.15 15.29
C ASN A 439 6.91 3.44 14.00
N ASP A 440 6.30 3.76 12.86
CA ASP A 440 6.61 3.14 11.57
C ASP A 440 7.48 4.06 10.70
N TRP A 441 8.43 3.46 10.01
CA TRP A 441 9.26 4.14 9.01
C TRP A 441 8.45 4.46 7.75
N LEU A 442 8.47 5.72 7.34
CA LEU A 442 7.91 6.18 6.06
C LEU A 442 9.01 6.25 5.02
N TYR A 443 8.76 5.74 3.80
CA TYR A 443 9.75 5.65 2.74
C TYR A 443 9.52 6.71 1.66
N THR A 444 10.59 7.30 1.15
CA THR A 444 10.56 8.30 0.08
C THR A 444 11.83 8.25 -0.77
N THR A 445 11.73 8.64 -2.03
CA THR A 445 12.90 8.93 -2.89
C THR A 445 13.29 10.40 -2.84
N ASP A 446 12.41 11.26 -2.33
CA ASP A 446 12.64 12.69 -2.25
C ASP A 446 13.57 13.00 -1.09
N ASN A 447 14.47 13.95 -1.33
CA ASN A 447 15.45 14.42 -0.36
C ASN A 447 14.89 15.59 0.48
N HIS A 448 13.57 15.73 0.50
CA HIS A 448 12.84 16.77 1.21
C HIS A 448 11.54 16.19 1.77
N ILE A 449 11.19 16.53 3.01
CA ILE A 449 9.95 16.10 3.65
C ILE A 449 9.15 17.28 4.18
N ASN A 450 7.83 17.16 4.08
CA ASN A 450 6.88 18.14 4.59
C ASN A 450 6.13 17.53 5.79
N LEU A 451 6.50 17.94 6.99
CA LEU A 451 5.80 17.56 8.22
C LEU A 451 4.65 18.54 8.46
N SER A 452 3.44 18.05 8.63
CA SER A 452 2.24 18.84 8.92
C SER A 452 1.66 18.46 10.28
N ASN A 453 1.01 19.42 10.94
CA ASN A 453 0.38 19.24 12.26
C ASN A 453 1.34 18.74 13.35
N ILE A 454 2.52 19.34 13.43
CA ILE A 454 3.52 18.97 14.45
C ILE A 454 2.94 19.24 15.86
N PRO A 455 2.88 18.24 16.76
CA PRO A 455 2.38 18.42 18.11
C PRO A 455 3.27 19.36 18.93
N ALA A 456 2.76 19.87 20.05
CA ALA A 456 3.62 20.63 20.97
C ALA A 456 4.55 19.66 21.72
N GLY A 457 5.80 20.09 21.93
CA GLY A 457 6.81 19.27 22.60
C GLY A 457 8.09 19.13 21.79
N THR A 458 8.95 18.23 22.25
CA THR A 458 10.26 17.97 21.64
C THR A 458 10.28 16.57 21.06
N PHE A 459 10.60 16.47 19.77
CA PHE A 459 10.58 15.24 18.99
C PHE A 459 11.91 15.08 18.26
N ARG A 460 12.25 13.84 17.90
CA ARG A 460 13.42 13.54 17.07
C ARG A 460 12.95 13.04 15.72
N LEU A 461 13.28 13.79 14.67
CA LEU A 461 13.12 13.29 13.31
C LEU A 461 14.34 12.44 12.98
N LYS A 462 14.15 11.13 12.86
CA LYS A 462 15.17 10.18 12.40
C LYS A 462 15.05 9.98 10.91
N VAL A 463 16.18 9.92 10.22
CA VAL A 463 16.30 9.61 8.79
C VAL A 463 17.41 8.58 8.60
N ARG A 464 17.16 7.58 7.76
CA ARG A 464 18.14 6.61 7.26
C ARG A 464 18.05 6.52 5.75
N SER A 465 19.08 5.98 5.08
CA SER A 465 19.10 5.91 3.62
C SER A 465 19.70 4.62 3.09
N THR A 466 19.44 4.36 1.81
CA THR A 466 20.28 3.46 1.04
C THR A 466 21.62 4.12 0.70
N ASN A 467 22.59 3.32 0.27
CA ASN A 467 23.75 3.81 -0.45
C ASN A 467 23.45 3.93 -1.96
N GLY A 468 24.45 4.34 -2.73
CA GLY A 468 24.36 4.54 -4.18
C GLY A 468 24.11 3.25 -4.99
N ASP A 469 24.25 2.07 -4.38
CA ASP A 469 23.90 0.76 -4.95
C ASP A 469 22.51 0.25 -4.50
N GLY A 470 21.74 1.08 -3.80
CA GLY A 470 20.40 0.75 -3.31
C GLY A 470 20.36 -0.19 -2.11
N VAL A 471 21.46 -0.32 -1.35
CA VAL A 471 21.50 -1.12 -0.12
C VAL A 471 21.16 -0.25 1.07
N TRP A 472 20.16 -0.63 1.86
CA TRP A 472 19.85 0.04 3.13
C TRP A 472 21.04 -0.04 4.08
N MET A 473 21.49 1.12 4.55
CA MET A 473 22.64 1.21 5.44
C MET A 473 22.18 1.53 6.86
N ASP A 474 22.94 1.03 7.81
CA ASP A 474 22.88 1.45 9.21
C ASP A 474 23.64 2.79 9.35
N ASN A 475 22.96 3.87 8.94
CA ASN A 475 23.45 5.26 8.87
C ASN A 475 22.45 6.28 9.42
N GLU A 476 21.66 5.88 10.43
CA GLU A 476 20.65 6.72 11.04
C GLU A 476 21.22 8.07 11.50
N SER A 477 20.53 9.15 11.14
CA SER A 477 20.83 10.51 11.56
C SER A 477 19.55 11.18 12.03
N TYR A 478 19.65 12.15 12.93
CA TYR A 478 18.47 12.80 13.50
C TYR A 478 18.66 14.29 13.73
N ILE A 479 17.55 15.01 13.74
CA ILE A 479 17.46 16.39 14.22
C ILE A 479 16.37 16.51 15.27
N THR A 480 16.53 17.48 16.16
CA THR A 480 15.56 17.74 17.23
C THR A 480 14.60 18.84 16.80
N ILE A 481 13.30 18.56 16.83
CA ILE A 481 12.24 19.53 16.53
C ILE A 481 11.54 19.84 17.85
N SER A 482 11.55 21.10 18.27
CA SER A 482 10.91 21.55 19.50
C SER A 482 9.87 22.61 19.20
N ARG A 483 8.58 22.26 19.28
CA ARG A 483 7.48 23.23 19.16
C ARG A 483 7.02 23.67 20.53
N THR A 484 7.06 24.98 20.75
CA THR A 484 6.53 25.56 21.98
C THR A 484 5.00 25.42 22.05
N PRO A 485 4.42 24.94 23.17
CA PRO A 485 2.97 24.80 23.31
C PRO A 485 2.28 26.17 23.43
N TYR A 486 1.07 26.27 22.89
CA TYR A 486 0.14 27.33 23.28
C TYR A 486 -0.13 27.29 24.78
N PHE A 487 -0.56 28.42 25.36
CA PHE A 487 -0.89 28.47 26.78
C PHE A 487 -1.93 27.40 27.17
N ASN A 488 -3.00 27.24 26.37
CA ASN A 488 -4.05 26.25 26.58
C ASN A 488 -3.62 24.78 26.35
N GLU A 489 -2.48 24.54 25.70
CA GLU A 489 -1.90 23.20 25.55
C GLU A 489 -1.06 22.81 26.78
N ARG A 490 -0.76 23.76 27.68
CA ARG A 490 -0.02 23.49 28.92
C ARG A 490 -0.95 22.92 30.00
N PRO A 491 -0.52 21.92 30.79
CA PRO A 491 -1.30 21.41 31.93
C PRO A 491 -1.74 22.50 32.92
N VAL A 492 -0.90 23.53 33.11
CA VAL A 492 -1.17 24.66 34.00
C VAL A 492 -2.42 25.45 33.59
N ALA A 493 -2.68 25.61 32.29
CA ALA A 493 -3.87 26.32 31.85
C ALA A 493 -5.15 25.55 32.20
N TRP A 494 -5.14 24.21 32.07
CA TRP A 494 -6.25 23.37 32.49
C TRP A 494 -6.47 23.40 34.01
N MET A 495 -5.39 23.45 34.80
CA MET A 495 -5.50 23.67 36.25
C MET A 495 -6.13 25.03 36.59
N MET A 496 -5.74 26.09 35.87
CA MET A 496 -6.33 27.43 36.05
C MET A 496 -7.81 27.47 35.65
N TYR A 497 -8.18 26.87 34.52
CA TYR A 497 -9.58 26.79 34.09
C TYR A 497 -10.42 25.97 35.08
N GLY A 498 -9.88 24.85 35.57
CA GLY A 498 -10.52 24.05 36.63
C GLY A 498 -10.68 24.86 37.93
N GLY A 499 -9.65 25.60 38.33
CA GLY A 499 -9.70 26.48 39.50
C GLY A 499 -10.74 27.59 39.37
N LEU A 500 -10.82 28.25 38.21
CA LEU A 500 -11.84 29.26 37.91
C LEU A 500 -13.25 28.67 37.92
N LEU A 501 -13.44 27.45 37.41
CA LEU A 501 -14.71 26.75 37.46
C LEU A 501 -15.12 26.43 38.90
N ILE A 502 -14.19 25.95 39.73
CA ILE A 502 -14.44 25.68 41.15
C ILE A 502 -14.80 26.97 41.89
N ALA A 503 -14.07 28.06 41.64
CA ALA A 503 -14.37 29.37 42.22
C ALA A 503 -15.74 29.89 41.78
N PHE A 504 -16.11 29.71 40.51
CA PHE A 504 -17.42 30.07 39.99
C PHE A 504 -18.54 29.27 40.67
N VAL A 505 -18.39 27.95 40.76
CA VAL A 505 -19.35 27.06 41.46
C VAL A 505 -19.45 27.44 42.93
N PHE A 506 -18.33 27.72 43.59
CA PHE A 506 -18.30 28.16 44.99
C PHE A 506 -19.00 29.52 45.19
N SER A 507 -18.80 30.47 44.27
CA SER A 507 -19.46 31.77 44.27
C SER A 507 -20.97 31.62 44.10
N VAL A 508 -21.41 30.83 43.11
CA VAL A 508 -22.84 30.53 42.92
C VAL A 508 -23.41 29.87 44.17
N PHE A 509 -22.73 28.90 44.77
CA PHE A 509 -23.15 28.26 46.01
C PHE A 509 -23.29 29.27 47.17
N LYS A 510 -22.31 30.17 47.35
CA LYS A 510 -22.33 31.24 48.35
C LYS A 510 -23.51 32.20 48.13
N VAL A 511 -23.73 32.65 46.89
CA VAL A 511 -24.84 33.53 46.52
C VAL A 511 -26.18 32.84 46.77
N THR A 512 -26.33 31.57 46.39
CA THR A 512 -27.58 30.84 46.62
C THR A 512 -27.85 30.64 48.11
N ARG A 513 -26.81 30.37 48.91
CA ARG A 513 -26.95 30.31 50.38
C ARG A 513 -27.33 31.65 50.98
N TYR A 514 -26.71 32.73 50.51
CA TYR A 514 -27.01 34.08 50.95
C TYR A 514 -28.46 34.48 50.64
N ILE A 515 -28.95 34.19 49.43
CA ILE A 515 -30.34 34.42 49.03
C ILE A 515 -31.31 33.64 49.94
N LYS A 516 -31.04 32.35 50.20
CA LYS A 516 -31.87 31.54 51.11
C LYS A 516 -31.89 32.07 52.54
N GLN A 517 -30.79 32.65 53.01
CA GLN A 517 -30.71 33.25 54.35
C GLN A 517 -31.55 34.53 54.43
N LEU A 518 -31.47 35.37 53.40
CA LEU A 518 -32.32 36.56 53.23
C LEU A 518 -33.82 36.22 53.15
N GLU A 519 -34.21 35.17 52.42
CA GLU A 519 -35.61 34.73 52.37
C GLU A 519 -36.15 34.32 53.75
N LYS A 520 -35.29 33.71 54.58
CA LYS A 520 -35.67 33.32 55.95
C LYS A 520 -35.87 34.55 56.84
N GLU A 521 -34.96 35.52 56.79
CA GLU A 521 -35.07 36.78 57.54
C GLU A 521 -36.32 37.57 57.13
N ILE A 522 -36.62 37.67 55.82
CA ILE A 522 -37.83 38.33 55.31
C ILE A 522 -39.10 37.62 55.81
N LYS A 523 -39.08 36.29 55.89
CA LYS A 523 -40.22 35.50 56.38
C LYS A 523 -40.45 35.69 57.89
N GLU A 524 -39.39 35.73 58.68
CA GLU A 524 -39.46 36.01 60.13
C GLU A 524 -39.95 37.44 60.40
N LEU A 525 -39.47 38.44 59.63
CA LEU A 525 -39.97 39.81 59.69
C LEU A 525 -41.47 39.88 59.38
N LYS A 526 -41.95 39.24 58.31
CA LYS A 526 -43.38 39.22 57.96
C LYS A 526 -44.26 38.64 59.06
N LEU A 527 -43.83 37.53 59.68
CA LEU A 527 -44.56 36.92 60.79
C LEU A 527 -44.67 37.87 62.00
N SER A 528 -43.57 38.53 62.37
CA SER A 528 -43.55 39.54 63.44
C SER A 528 -44.43 40.76 63.13
N TYR A 529 -44.52 41.17 61.86
CA TYR A 529 -45.41 42.26 61.43
C TYR A 529 -46.88 41.85 61.53
N GLU A 530 -47.24 40.62 61.17
CA GLU A 530 -48.61 40.10 61.29
C GLU A 530 -49.05 39.98 62.76
N GLU A 531 -48.22 39.44 63.64
CA GLU A 531 -48.49 39.37 65.09
C GLU A 531 -48.71 40.76 65.72
N LYS A 532 -47.92 41.77 65.31
CA LYS A 532 -48.08 43.15 65.79
C LYS A 532 -49.38 43.80 65.29
N MET A 533 -49.79 43.50 64.05
CA MET A 533 -51.02 44.03 63.47
C MET A 533 -52.28 43.42 64.10
N GLU A 534 -52.22 42.14 64.48
CA GLU A 534 -53.29 41.46 65.19
C GLU A 534 -53.49 42.04 66.60
N TYR A 535 -52.38 42.28 67.32
CA TYR A 535 -52.40 42.95 68.63
C TYR A 535 -52.99 44.37 68.59
N ILE A 536 -52.73 45.14 67.54
CA ILE A 536 -53.26 46.51 67.37
C ILE A 536 -54.76 46.50 67.04
N ARG A 537 -55.26 45.55 66.22
CA ARG A 537 -56.70 45.42 65.92
C ARG A 537 -57.52 45.05 67.15
N LEU A 538 -57.02 44.11 67.96
CA LEU A 538 -57.69 43.67 69.18
C LEU A 538 -57.82 44.80 70.21
N ARG A 539 -56.88 45.75 70.22
CA ARG A 539 -56.86 46.89 71.14
C ARG A 539 -57.69 48.09 70.67
N LEU A 540 -57.93 48.23 69.36
CA LEU A 540 -58.79 49.28 68.80
C LEU A 540 -60.29 48.90 68.81
N GLY A 541 -60.62 47.60 68.90
CA GLY A 541 -62.00 47.11 68.90
C GLY A 541 -62.80 47.38 70.19
N ASP A 542 -62.13 47.54 71.34
CA ASP A 542 -62.78 47.73 72.65
C ASP A 542 -63.03 49.21 73.02
N MET A 543 -62.66 50.18 72.17
CA MET A 543 -62.65 51.61 72.55
C MET A 543 -63.70 52.50 71.84
N LEU A 544 -64.61 51.98 71.00
CA LEU A 544 -65.53 52.81 70.21
C LEU A 544 -66.95 52.21 70.12
N ASP A 545 -67.83 52.55 71.08
CA ASP A 545 -69.29 52.36 70.99
C ASP A 545 -70.00 53.69 71.29
N GLY A 546 -70.42 54.40 70.23
CA GLY A 546 -70.98 55.75 70.33
C GLY A 546 -71.12 56.47 68.99
N ASN A 547 -72.31 56.37 68.41
CA ASN A 547 -72.88 57.02 67.22
C ASN A 547 -72.17 58.26 66.60
N GLY A 548 -71.93 58.18 65.28
CA GLY A 548 -72.69 58.98 64.31
C GLY A 548 -72.00 60.19 63.63
N LYS A 549 -71.61 59.99 62.35
CA LYS A 549 -71.39 60.97 61.25
C LYS A 549 -70.17 61.90 61.41
N ASP A 550 -69.35 62.21 60.41
CA ASP A 550 -69.40 62.13 58.96
C ASP A 550 -67.99 61.88 58.41
N SER A 551 -67.96 61.56 57.11
CA SER A 551 -66.83 61.51 56.17
C SER A 551 -65.97 60.24 56.09
N GLU A 552 -65.81 59.81 54.83
CA GLU A 552 -64.75 59.04 54.21
C GLU A 552 -64.98 57.56 53.83
N GLU A 553 -64.92 57.39 52.50
CA GLU A 553 -64.23 56.33 51.76
C GLU A 553 -64.95 55.00 51.46
N ASN A 554 -65.60 55.04 50.29
CA ASN A 554 -65.25 54.15 49.18
C ASN A 554 -63.84 53.53 49.27
N ALA A 555 -63.76 52.22 49.45
CA ALA A 555 -62.71 51.39 48.86
C ALA A 555 -63.09 49.89 48.95
N LYS A 556 -64.05 49.47 48.13
CA LYS A 556 -64.04 48.12 47.54
C LYS A 556 -63.91 48.28 46.03
N ASN A 557 -63.03 47.47 45.44
CA ASN A 557 -62.41 47.56 44.11
C ASN A 557 -61.23 48.54 44.11
N SER A 558 -59.97 48.10 43.99
CA SER A 558 -59.47 47.36 42.83
C SER A 558 -58.22 46.51 43.13
N ASP A 559 -58.35 45.43 43.88
CA ASP A 559 -57.72 44.17 43.44
C ASP A 559 -58.71 43.54 42.45
N PHE A 560 -58.22 43.00 41.33
CA PHE A 560 -58.97 42.36 40.22
C PHE A 560 -59.36 43.18 38.96
N ILE A 561 -58.80 44.36 38.68
CA ILE A 561 -59.00 45.00 37.33
C ILE A 561 -57.70 45.36 36.58
N GLU A 562 -56.52 45.41 37.21
CA GLU A 562 -55.27 45.72 36.46
C GLU A 562 -54.46 44.51 35.95
N GLU A 563 -54.77 43.28 36.39
CA GLU A 563 -54.12 42.06 35.86
C GLU A 563 -54.85 41.48 34.64
N SER A 564 -56.18 41.56 34.55
CA SER A 564 -56.91 41.10 33.35
C SER A 564 -56.74 42.07 32.18
N ASP A 565 -56.74 43.38 32.44
CA ASP A 565 -56.55 44.41 31.40
C ASP A 565 -55.12 44.39 30.83
N PHE A 566 -54.10 44.26 31.69
CA PHE A 566 -52.71 44.11 31.22
C PHE A 566 -52.53 42.83 30.39
N LYS A 567 -53.06 41.70 30.86
CA LYS A 567 -52.98 40.43 30.12
C LYS A 567 -53.67 40.53 28.76
N GLN A 568 -54.86 41.13 28.71
CA GLN A 568 -55.61 41.32 27.46
C GLN A 568 -54.87 42.24 26.49
N LYS A 569 -54.34 43.37 26.96
CA LYS A 569 -53.56 44.32 26.15
C LYS A 569 -52.28 43.70 25.59
N VAL A 570 -51.56 42.91 26.39
CA VAL A 570 -50.37 42.19 25.91
C VAL A 570 -50.75 41.13 24.86
N GLU A 571 -51.81 40.36 25.08
CA GLU A 571 -52.30 39.38 24.11
C GLU A 571 -52.78 40.03 22.80
N GLU A 572 -53.50 41.15 22.88
CA GLU A 572 -54.00 41.88 21.72
C GLU A 572 -52.88 42.54 20.92
N PHE A 573 -51.91 43.17 21.61
CA PHE A 573 -50.70 43.68 20.97
C PHE A 573 -49.93 42.58 20.25
N MET A 574 -49.79 41.41 20.89
CA MET A 574 -49.14 40.26 20.25
C MET A 574 -49.90 39.77 19.03
N LYS A 575 -51.24 39.69 19.07
CA LYS A 575 -52.05 39.31 17.88
C LYS A 575 -51.85 40.26 16.71
N GLN A 576 -51.76 41.57 16.96
CA GLN A 576 -51.60 42.58 15.92
C GLN A 576 -50.16 42.66 15.38
N ASN A 577 -49.15 42.35 16.20
CA ASN A 577 -47.74 42.59 15.85
C ASN A 577 -46.89 41.32 15.70
N VAL A 578 -47.45 40.11 15.84
CA VAL A 578 -46.66 38.85 15.81
C VAL A 578 -45.84 38.67 14.53
N ALA A 579 -46.37 39.10 13.39
CA ALA A 579 -45.72 38.98 12.08
C ALA A 579 -44.64 40.06 11.82
N ASN A 580 -44.50 41.05 12.69
CA ASN A 580 -43.52 42.13 12.52
C ASN A 580 -42.10 41.64 12.89
N PRO A 581 -41.14 41.54 11.94
CA PRO A 581 -39.79 41.07 12.25
C PRO A 581 -39.02 41.96 13.22
N ASP A 582 -39.38 43.25 13.31
CA ASP A 582 -38.69 44.25 14.14
C ASP A 582 -39.37 44.46 15.51
N LEU A 583 -40.23 43.54 15.94
CA LEU A 583 -40.89 43.58 17.24
C LEU A 583 -39.85 43.48 18.38
N ASP A 584 -39.58 44.60 19.05
CA ASP A 584 -38.71 44.68 20.22
C ASP A 584 -39.49 45.02 21.51
N VAL A 585 -38.91 44.70 22.66
CA VAL A 585 -39.45 44.94 23.99
C VAL A 585 -39.73 46.42 24.23
N MET A 586 -38.98 47.33 23.60
CA MET A 586 -39.23 48.77 23.70
C MET A 586 -40.57 49.16 23.09
N LEU A 587 -41.00 48.52 22.00
CA LEU A 587 -42.30 48.76 21.38
C LEU A 587 -43.45 48.27 22.28
N LEU A 588 -43.28 47.07 22.85
CA LEU A 588 -44.23 46.51 23.82
C LEU A 588 -44.32 47.38 25.09
N ALA A 589 -43.19 47.86 25.61
CA ALA A 589 -43.16 48.72 26.80
C ALA A 589 -43.87 50.05 26.54
N ARG A 590 -43.64 50.64 25.35
CA ARG A 590 -44.30 51.88 24.91
C ARG A 590 -45.82 51.70 24.79
N GLU A 591 -46.29 50.61 24.18
CA GLU A 591 -47.72 50.35 24.01
C GLU A 591 -48.41 50.11 25.36
N MET A 592 -47.74 49.41 26.28
CA MET A 592 -48.26 49.18 27.63
C MET A 592 -48.12 50.41 28.55
N GLY A 593 -47.57 51.53 28.04
CA GLY A 593 -47.44 52.79 28.78
C GLY A 593 -46.47 52.72 29.97
N MET A 594 -45.47 51.82 29.94
CA MET A 594 -44.57 51.58 31.07
C MET A 594 -43.09 51.54 30.67
N SER A 595 -42.19 51.77 31.63
CA SER A 595 -40.76 51.65 31.40
C SER A 595 -40.35 50.19 31.20
N ARG A 596 -39.24 49.95 30.49
CA ARG A 596 -38.72 48.59 30.22
C ARG A 596 -38.55 47.76 31.49
N SER A 597 -37.99 48.33 32.55
CA SER A 597 -37.78 47.62 33.82
C SER A 597 -39.10 47.23 34.49
N VAL A 598 -40.10 48.11 34.42
CA VAL A 598 -41.46 47.82 34.96
C VAL A 598 -42.15 46.73 34.14
N LEU A 599 -42.02 46.76 32.81
CA LEU A 599 -42.55 45.70 31.95
C LEU A 599 -41.93 44.33 32.27
N TYR A 600 -40.62 44.25 32.52
CA TYR A 600 -39.98 42.98 32.87
C TYR A 600 -40.51 42.41 34.20
N ILE A 601 -40.70 43.27 35.20
CA ILE A 601 -41.25 42.87 36.50
C ILE A 601 -42.70 42.41 36.34
N ARG A 602 -43.53 43.20 35.62
CA ARG A 602 -44.95 42.91 35.43
C ARG A 602 -45.16 41.66 34.57
N MET A 603 -44.40 41.47 33.49
CA MET A 603 -44.43 40.24 32.68
C MET A 603 -44.04 38.99 33.48
N LYS A 604 -43.01 39.09 34.35
CA LYS A 604 -42.60 37.97 35.19
C LYS A 604 -43.65 37.64 36.26
N SER A 605 -44.36 38.65 36.78
CA SER A 605 -45.46 38.46 37.73
C SER A 605 -46.69 37.84 37.07
N THR A 606 -47.14 38.37 35.92
CA THR A 606 -48.40 37.98 35.28
C THR A 606 -48.27 36.73 34.40
N PHE A 607 -47.16 36.57 33.67
CA PHE A 607 -46.94 35.46 32.73
C PHE A 607 -45.84 34.48 33.16
N GLY A 608 -45.12 34.77 34.26
CA GLY A 608 -44.03 33.91 34.75
C GLY A 608 -42.74 33.97 33.94
N CYS A 609 -42.70 34.74 32.84
CA CYS A 609 -41.55 34.81 31.93
C CYS A 609 -41.19 36.26 31.56
N THR A 610 -40.02 36.45 30.94
CA THR A 610 -39.58 37.77 30.48
C THR A 610 -40.30 38.15 29.18
N PRO A 611 -40.41 39.45 28.84
CA PRO A 611 -41.06 39.88 27.59
C PRO A 611 -40.48 39.20 26.34
N ASN A 612 -39.15 39.05 26.27
CA ASN A 612 -38.47 38.36 25.16
C ASN A 612 -38.89 36.89 25.03
N ASN A 613 -38.94 36.18 26.16
CA ASN A 613 -39.34 34.77 26.16
C ASN A 613 -40.82 34.66 25.80
N TYR A 614 -41.68 35.55 26.30
CA TYR A 614 -43.09 35.56 25.96
C TYR A 614 -43.33 35.75 24.46
N VAL A 615 -42.66 36.73 23.83
CA VAL A 615 -42.73 36.95 22.37
C VAL A 615 -42.26 35.71 21.61
N GLN A 616 -41.15 35.11 22.04
CA GLN A 616 -40.61 33.91 21.42
C GLN A 616 -41.59 32.72 21.55
N ASP A 617 -42.11 32.46 22.74
CA ASP A 617 -43.03 31.37 23.01
C ASP A 617 -44.36 31.54 22.26
N TYR A 618 -44.88 32.78 22.19
CA TYR A 618 -46.08 33.09 21.41
C TYR A 618 -45.87 32.81 19.91
N ARG A 619 -44.73 33.25 19.36
CA ARG A 619 -44.36 32.97 17.96
C ARG A 619 -44.18 31.48 17.69
N MET A 620 -43.55 30.73 18.60
CA MET A 620 -43.38 29.28 18.46
C MET A 620 -44.72 28.54 18.57
N GLY A 621 -45.61 28.98 19.47
CA GLY A 621 -46.96 28.46 19.60
C GLY A 621 -47.78 28.65 18.33
N LEU A 622 -47.76 29.86 17.74
CA LEU A 622 -48.41 30.16 16.47
C LEU A 622 -47.82 29.33 15.32
N ALA A 623 -46.48 29.24 15.24
CA ALA A 623 -45.81 28.44 14.22
C ALA A 623 -46.22 26.96 14.30
N ARG A 624 -46.29 26.38 15.51
CA ARG A 624 -46.74 25.00 15.72
C ARG A 624 -48.19 24.82 15.29
N HIS A 625 -49.06 25.80 15.58
CA HIS A 625 -50.45 25.79 15.15
C HIS A 625 -50.58 25.82 13.63
N LEU A 626 -49.84 26.72 12.95
CA LEU A 626 -49.85 26.85 11.49
C LEU A 626 -49.33 25.57 10.80
N LEU A 627 -48.24 24.97 11.32
CA LEU A 627 -47.67 23.73 10.78
C LEU A 627 -48.59 22.51 10.93
N THR A 628 -49.49 22.54 11.92
CA THR A 628 -50.42 21.42 12.20
C THR A 628 -51.73 21.57 11.42
N ARG A 629 -52.25 22.80 11.25
CA ARG A 629 -53.57 23.05 10.65
C ARG A 629 -53.54 23.32 9.15
N ASN A 630 -52.47 23.92 8.61
CA ASN A 630 -52.40 24.33 7.19
C ASN A 630 -51.38 23.49 6.44
N LYS A 631 -51.85 22.45 5.73
CA LYS A 631 -51.00 21.48 5.00
C LYS A 631 -50.28 22.09 3.79
N GLU A 632 -50.72 23.25 3.30
CA GLU A 632 -50.19 23.90 2.09
C GLU A 632 -49.04 24.88 2.36
N LEU A 633 -48.85 25.33 3.61
CA LEU A 633 -47.79 26.30 3.92
C LEU A 633 -46.43 25.59 4.07
N ASN A 634 -45.41 26.13 3.39
CA ASN A 634 -44.04 25.66 3.57
C ASN A 634 -43.40 26.28 4.84
N VAL A 635 -42.33 25.65 5.32
CA VAL A 635 -41.67 26.04 6.59
C VAL A 635 -41.15 27.48 6.55
N SER A 636 -40.69 27.95 5.39
CA SER A 636 -40.21 29.33 5.22
C SER A 636 -41.37 30.34 5.32
N GLU A 637 -42.51 30.08 4.69
CA GLU A 637 -43.71 30.91 4.80
C GLU A 637 -44.23 30.97 6.24
N VAL A 638 -44.21 29.85 6.97
CA VAL A 638 -44.57 29.86 8.40
C VAL A 638 -43.59 30.73 9.19
N ALA A 639 -42.29 30.66 8.91
CA ALA A 639 -41.30 31.50 9.56
C ALA A 639 -41.61 33.00 9.36
N TYR A 640 -41.86 33.41 8.12
CA TYR A 640 -42.19 34.81 7.80
C TYR A 640 -43.50 35.26 8.45
N ARG A 641 -44.55 34.43 8.43
CA ARG A 641 -45.84 34.74 9.09
C ARG A 641 -45.73 34.86 10.61
N CYS A 642 -44.71 34.22 11.21
CA CYS A 642 -44.42 34.33 12.64
C CYS A 642 -43.40 35.43 12.97
N GLY A 643 -43.08 36.32 12.02
CA GLY A 643 -42.22 37.48 12.23
C GLY A 643 -40.72 37.13 12.29
N PHE A 644 -40.29 36.08 11.61
CA PHE A 644 -38.86 35.79 11.42
C PHE A 644 -38.41 36.24 10.04
N SER A 645 -37.36 37.07 9.97
CA SER A 645 -36.73 37.47 8.71
C SER A 645 -35.80 36.37 8.13
N ASP A 646 -35.32 35.45 8.97
CA ASP A 646 -34.49 34.31 8.56
C ASP A 646 -35.12 32.95 8.94
N PRO A 647 -35.56 32.14 7.95
CA PRO A 647 -36.08 30.79 8.16
C PRO A 647 -35.10 29.81 8.83
N LYS A 648 -33.78 29.98 8.65
CA LYS A 648 -32.77 29.13 9.32
C LYS A 648 -32.71 29.44 10.80
N TYR A 649 -32.69 30.71 11.16
CA TYR A 649 -32.79 31.13 12.56
C TYR A 649 -34.09 30.65 13.21
N PHE A 650 -35.22 30.79 12.53
CA PHE A 650 -36.51 30.24 12.96
C PHE A 650 -36.42 28.74 13.26
N THR A 651 -35.84 27.94 12.35
CA THR A 651 -35.71 26.49 12.51
C THR A 651 -34.94 26.12 13.78
N ARG A 652 -33.85 26.84 14.07
CA ARG A 652 -33.05 26.62 15.29
C ARG A 652 -33.84 26.98 16.56
N CYS A 653 -34.55 28.10 16.55
CA CYS A 653 -35.39 28.53 17.67
C CYS A 653 -36.56 27.56 17.90
N PHE A 654 -37.22 27.11 16.84
CA PHE A 654 -38.33 26.15 16.90
C PHE A 654 -37.88 24.80 17.45
N LYS A 655 -36.75 24.26 16.97
CA LYS A 655 -36.21 23.01 17.50
C LYS A 655 -35.86 23.11 18.98
N LYS A 656 -35.31 24.24 19.42
CA LYS A 656 -34.99 24.47 20.84
C LYS A 656 -36.25 24.53 21.71
N ALA A 657 -37.33 25.14 21.23
CA ALA A 657 -38.55 25.32 22.00
C ALA A 657 -39.47 24.07 22.00
N VAL A 658 -39.60 23.39 20.86
CA VAL A 658 -40.55 22.28 20.67
C VAL A 658 -39.88 20.90 20.77
N GLY A 659 -38.55 20.84 20.67
CA GLY A 659 -37.77 19.59 20.73
C GLY A 659 -37.56 18.89 19.39
N CYS A 660 -38.34 19.22 18.36
CA CYS A 660 -38.22 18.71 16.99
C CYS A 660 -38.15 19.82 15.96
N THR A 661 -37.67 19.53 14.74
CA THR A 661 -37.63 20.54 13.67
C THR A 661 -39.04 20.89 13.17
N PRO A 662 -39.27 22.09 12.58
CA PRO A 662 -40.54 22.43 11.95
C PRO A 662 -40.99 21.42 10.90
N THR A 663 -40.03 20.89 10.12
CA THR A 663 -40.28 19.85 9.11
C THR A 663 -40.71 18.53 9.75
N GLU A 664 -40.05 18.10 10.82
CA GLU A 664 -40.45 16.92 11.59
C GLU A 664 -41.85 17.08 12.17
N GLN A 665 -42.16 18.23 12.78
CA GLN A 665 -43.48 18.54 13.34
C GLN A 665 -44.57 18.48 12.27
N ARG A 666 -44.32 19.06 11.09
CA ARG A 666 -45.27 19.01 9.96
C ARG A 666 -45.48 17.59 9.46
N ASN A 667 -44.40 16.80 9.34
CA ASN A 667 -44.49 15.41 8.91
C ASN A 667 -45.24 14.54 9.94
N MET A 668 -45.09 14.80 11.24
CA MET A 668 -45.87 14.16 12.29
C MET A 668 -47.36 14.51 12.17
N ALA A 669 -47.70 15.78 11.93
CA ALA A 669 -49.06 16.24 11.72
C ALA A 669 -49.71 15.81 10.39
N GLN A 670 -48.91 15.39 9.39
CA GLN A 670 -49.42 14.81 8.14
C GLN A 670 -49.67 13.30 8.25
N LYS A 671 -49.06 12.63 9.22
CA LYS A 671 -49.20 11.19 9.49
C LYS A 671 -50.26 10.87 10.56
N ALA A 672 -50.70 11.87 11.32
CA ALA A 672 -51.87 11.85 12.20
C ALA A 672 -53.08 12.47 11.49
#